data_AF-A0A085N8I7-F1
#
_entry.id   AF-A0A085N8I7-F1
#
_cell.length_a   1.000
_cell.length_b   1.000
_cell.length_c   1.000
_cell.angle_alpha   90.00
_cell.angle_beta   90.00
_cell.angle_gamma   90.00
#
_symmetry.space_group_name_H-M   'P 1'
#
loop_
_entity.id
_entity.type
_entity.pdbx_description
1 polymer ?
#
loop_
_entity_poly.entity_id
_entity_poly.type
_entity_poly.pdbx_seq_one_letter_code
_entity_poly.pdbx_strand_id
1 'polypeptide(L)'
;MGFTVPIVNRDYDDLKSQIQRKIQEEKWQKRLVLIIVSTALLLDNMLYMVIVPIIPDYLRRIGAYTVTYSYEQVNETESSDRNMTSRMRRVKEYQSEDQSLGNLFASKAIVQLLVNPFSGMLIDRIGYEIPMIIGLVVMFSSTAIFALGQSYGVLFFARSLQDTSGLAMIANRFPEENERSRSMGIALAFISFGSLVAPPFGGTLYQFAGKPVPFLVLSFVCLLDGFMVFMLIHPKTARTEMGERVKGPNVFRLLLDPYIATCAGALVTANISLAFLEPTIAKWMTETMPTVTEWQIGLVWLPPFIPHLLGVYSAVRLMKRYPRLPWFIAAVGLGLEGISCFIVPFTTNYTGVIIPLAILCYGIALVDTALLPLLGYLVDTRHASVYGSVYAIVDISYSLAYAIGPIVAGGIVASHGFFTLNLIICLSNVLYAPTLSFIKTVYTYKAFDNEEAPFNSFKDDGMPKSNVYGSLAEEPGYSYSYDDIGDQSGMRMNQFDPFAGLSTRDNKTVSSTFPTDGLMSYPNFPDSQGQSHENVLQSPPVPELSDTLAKYLNYVKVLCDQATFEKVKNELDEFASREGPELQKELKQVAMREKNWITPFWIRSMYLGNRLPLPVYSNPGFALPDVVHRSLQDYFNYVATFIHGVFDFKSLIDRKAIAPEYSTGRIKPQKLSMGQFWDIFTAYRQANYRMDILEIQERTTEAADEHVIVMCKNMPFVLPVVLKGKIRTLKELSNDLSRIVELANAENHSNNRLAIGAVTMINRDRAASAYQSLQRDETNKKSLNAIKRCAFVVCLDEAMSGKETEDPLERSLVHMITGGGPKHSLFNRWFEKTFQFILTYDGGVGANYEHTAADGAPLITLMEHVADFISNGTKLCNTVAATEAAPFLLQWRLDDDLKAIIKSSMGEAGFAEELDLKILRYANYGKDYVKSIRMSPDAYVQLTLQWTSYRLHGRPVCTYESASMRRFFKGRVENLRAATPQALQWVEAMENKNASKETKRRSFLEAMDHHNQLMQEVVTGYGIDNHLIALKEIAEHKYDKMPDFFSNQQFQSMFNFPLSTSQLGFPRDEEADRLSGYAGAEDKNMARNE
;
A
#
# COMPACT_ATOMS: atom_id res chain seq x y z
N MET A 1 -5.94 45.32 52.68
CA MET A 1 -5.27 45.08 51.39
C MET A 1 -4.55 43.74 51.48
N GLY A 2 -5.20 42.66 51.03
CA GLY A 2 -4.59 41.33 51.00
C GLY A 2 -3.79 41.17 49.70
N PHE A 3 -2.54 40.73 49.81
CA PHE A 3 -1.67 40.44 48.67
C PHE A 3 -2.27 39.28 47.84
N THR A 4 -2.76 39.60 46.65
CA THR A 4 -3.18 38.62 45.65
C THR A 4 -1.96 38.02 44.96
N VAL A 5 -1.58 36.81 45.37
CA VAL A 5 -0.61 35.98 44.64
C VAL A 5 -1.34 35.34 43.44
N PRO A 6 -0.96 35.62 42.18
CA PRO A 6 -1.74 35.26 40.98
C PRO A 6 -1.94 33.75 40.77
N ILE A 7 -1.12 32.91 41.41
CA ILE A 7 -1.12 31.45 41.23
C ILE A 7 -2.06 30.75 42.22
N VAL A 8 -2.31 31.35 43.40
CA VAL A 8 -3.02 30.67 44.50
C VAL A 8 -4.54 30.93 44.49
N ASN A 9 -4.98 32.02 43.84
CA ASN A 9 -6.40 32.40 43.70
C ASN A 9 -6.96 32.14 42.30
N ARG A 10 -6.27 31.33 41.49
CA ARG A 10 -6.71 31.00 40.13
C ARG A 10 -7.71 29.85 40.21
N ASP A 11 -8.89 30.06 39.63
CA ASP A 11 -9.97 29.07 39.63
C ASP A 11 -9.41 27.74 39.12
N TYR A 12 -9.55 26.67 39.92
CA TYR A 12 -9.00 25.35 39.59
C TYR A 12 -9.46 24.90 38.20
N ASP A 13 -10.69 25.27 37.83
CA ASP A 13 -11.29 24.98 36.53
C ASP A 13 -10.68 25.82 35.39
N ASP A 14 -10.23 27.05 35.64
CA ASP A 14 -9.53 27.89 34.64
C ASP A 14 -8.09 27.40 34.41
N LEU A 15 -7.39 26.98 35.47
CA LEU A 15 -6.07 26.36 35.33
C LEU A 15 -6.15 25.00 34.62
N LYS A 16 -7.14 24.17 35.00
CA LYS A 16 -7.39 22.86 34.40
C LYS A 16 -7.78 22.98 32.93
N SER A 17 -8.63 23.94 32.57
CA SER A 17 -9.03 24.17 31.17
C SER A 17 -7.88 24.76 30.34
N GLN A 18 -7.04 25.64 30.87
CA GLN A 18 -5.84 26.13 30.18
C GLN A 18 -4.79 25.02 29.97
N ILE A 19 -4.59 24.17 30.98
CA ILE A 19 -3.70 23.00 30.87
C ILE A 19 -4.26 22.01 29.84
N GLN A 20 -5.56 21.70 29.89
CA GLN A 20 -6.20 20.83 28.89
C GLN A 20 -6.12 21.43 27.48
N ARG A 21 -6.32 22.74 27.32
CA ARG A 21 -6.20 23.42 26.02
C ARG A 21 -4.79 23.36 25.46
N LYS A 22 -3.77 23.56 26.31
CA LYS A 22 -2.35 23.40 25.92
C LYS A 22 -1.97 21.95 25.64
N ILE A 23 -2.52 20.99 26.38
CA ILE A 23 -2.31 19.55 26.15
C ILE A 23 -2.98 19.10 24.83
N GLN A 24 -4.02 19.79 24.37
CA GLN A 24 -4.65 19.53 23.06
C GLN A 24 -3.87 20.12 21.87
N GLU A 25 -2.90 21.02 22.09
CA GLU A 25 -2.04 21.52 21.00
C GLU A 25 -1.08 20.43 20.52
N GLU A 26 -1.17 20.03 19.26
CA GLU A 26 -0.39 18.94 18.64
C GLU A 26 1.14 19.10 18.84
N LYS A 27 1.64 20.34 18.80
CA LYS A 27 3.06 20.67 19.01
C LYS A 27 3.53 20.40 20.44
N TRP A 28 2.68 20.63 21.44
CA TRP A 28 2.98 20.34 22.84
C TRP A 28 2.90 18.84 23.12
N GLN A 29 1.95 18.13 22.51
CA GLN A 29 1.86 16.67 22.61
C GLN A 29 3.12 15.99 22.06
N LYS A 30 3.60 16.37 20.86
CA LYS A 30 4.83 15.79 20.28
C LYS A 30 6.06 16.00 21.17
N ARG A 31 6.19 17.18 21.78
CA ARG A 31 7.28 17.50 22.72
C ARG A 31 7.19 16.71 24.03
N LEU A 32 5.99 16.61 24.60
CA LEU A 32 5.76 15.83 25.82
C LEU A 32 6.05 14.36 25.59
N VAL A 33 5.61 13.79 24.47
CA VAL A 33 5.94 12.40 24.11
C VAL A 33 7.45 12.22 24.00
N LEU A 34 8.18 13.09 23.30
CA LEU A 34 9.64 12.98 23.20
C LEU A 34 10.33 13.02 24.57
N ILE A 35 9.88 13.87 25.49
CA ILE A 35 10.41 13.94 26.86
C ILE A 35 10.14 12.63 27.59
N ILE A 36 8.91 12.12 27.54
CA ILE A 36 8.52 10.85 28.17
C ILE A 36 9.40 9.71 27.66
N VAL A 37 9.52 9.55 26.34
CA VAL A 37 10.31 8.42 25.81
C VAL A 37 11.80 8.56 26.14
N SER A 38 12.34 9.78 26.07
CA SER A 38 13.75 10.02 26.39
C SER A 38 14.04 9.74 27.87
N THR A 39 13.12 10.10 28.76
CA THR A 39 13.21 9.78 30.20
C THR A 39 13.10 8.28 30.45
N ALA A 40 12.17 7.58 29.80
CA ALA A 40 12.02 6.13 29.94
C ALA A 40 13.28 5.38 29.48
N LEU A 41 13.84 5.75 28.31
CA LEU A 41 15.08 5.16 27.78
C LEU A 41 16.30 5.48 28.64
N LEU A 42 16.37 6.69 29.20
CA LEU A 42 17.38 7.08 30.17
C LEU A 42 17.31 6.18 31.42
N LEU A 43 16.12 6.05 31.99
CA LEU A 43 15.88 5.25 33.20
C LEU A 43 16.25 3.79 32.99
N ASP A 44 15.92 3.22 31.83
CA ASP A 44 16.22 1.82 31.55
C ASP A 44 17.73 1.53 31.52
N ASN A 45 18.49 2.41 30.86
CA ASN A 45 19.94 2.31 30.78
C ASN A 45 20.60 2.65 32.11
N MET A 46 20.02 3.59 32.87
CA MET A 46 20.50 3.90 34.21
C MET A 46 20.31 2.72 35.16
N LEU A 47 19.13 2.10 35.17
CA LEU A 47 18.86 0.90 35.97
C LEU A 47 19.76 -0.26 35.56
N TYR A 48 20.11 -0.35 34.27
CA TYR A 48 21.04 -1.36 33.80
C TYR A 48 22.43 -1.21 34.44
N MET A 49 23.00 -0.01 34.43
CA MET A 49 24.40 0.24 34.82
C MET A 49 24.60 0.63 36.29
N VAL A 50 23.58 1.13 36.99
CA VAL A 50 23.67 1.57 38.40
C VAL A 50 24.04 0.43 39.34
N ILE A 51 23.75 -0.82 38.96
CA ILE A 51 24.00 -2.01 39.77
C ILE A 51 25.46 -2.46 39.74
N VAL A 52 26.24 -2.08 38.72
CA VAL A 52 27.62 -2.52 38.51
C VAL A 52 28.51 -2.28 39.73
N PRO A 53 28.54 -1.07 40.33
CA PRO A 53 29.34 -0.83 41.54
C PRO A 53 28.69 -1.33 42.84
N ILE A 54 27.39 -1.66 42.83
CA ILE A 54 26.61 -1.93 44.06
C ILE A 54 26.53 -3.43 44.38
N ILE A 55 26.21 -4.25 43.38
CA ILE A 55 25.77 -5.64 43.59
C ILE A 55 26.88 -6.59 44.04
N PRO A 56 28.11 -6.56 43.47
CA PRO A 56 29.19 -7.43 43.93
C PRO A 56 29.48 -7.26 45.43
N ASP A 57 29.59 -6.02 45.91
CA ASP A 57 29.79 -5.73 47.33
C ASP A 57 28.56 -6.12 48.17
N TYR A 58 27.34 -5.78 47.72
CA TYR A 58 26.12 -6.11 48.46
C TYR A 58 25.92 -7.63 48.63
N LEU A 59 26.14 -8.44 47.60
CA LEU A 59 26.01 -9.90 47.65
C LEU A 59 27.02 -10.55 48.62
N ARG A 60 28.24 -9.99 48.69
CA ARG A 60 29.23 -10.38 49.70
C ARG A 60 28.76 -10.03 51.11
N ARG A 61 28.16 -8.85 51.32
CA ARG A 61 27.67 -8.39 52.63
C ARG A 61 26.50 -9.21 53.16
N ILE A 62 25.58 -9.65 52.30
CA ILE A 62 24.42 -10.48 52.70
C ILE A 62 24.77 -11.98 52.80
N GLY A 63 26.02 -12.37 52.55
CA GLY A 63 26.47 -13.76 52.64
C GLY A 63 25.90 -14.67 51.56
N ALA A 64 25.69 -14.17 50.34
CA ALA A 64 25.09 -14.94 49.25
C ALA A 64 26.01 -16.05 48.67
N TYR A 65 27.30 -16.06 49.05
CA TYR A 65 28.31 -16.96 48.48
C TYR A 65 28.95 -17.85 49.55
N THR A 66 29.33 -19.07 49.15
CA THR A 66 30.18 -19.96 49.95
C THR A 66 31.61 -19.41 49.96
N VAL A 67 32.17 -19.19 51.16
CA VAL A 67 33.51 -18.62 51.33
C VAL A 67 34.54 -19.72 51.56
N THR A 68 35.59 -19.75 50.74
CA THR A 68 36.81 -20.52 50.97
C THR A 68 37.96 -19.60 51.35
N TYR A 69 38.91 -20.11 52.13
CA TYR A 69 40.09 -19.34 52.55
C TYR A 69 41.33 -19.94 51.90
N SER A 70 42.05 -19.15 51.11
CA SER A 70 43.37 -19.49 50.57
C SER A 70 44.46 -18.72 51.32
N TYR A 71 45.67 -19.29 51.37
CA TYR A 71 46.82 -18.71 52.06
C TYR A 71 47.90 -18.42 51.01
N GLU A 72 48.19 -17.14 50.78
CA GLU A 72 49.28 -16.72 49.90
C GLU A 72 50.53 -16.38 50.71
N GLN A 73 51.69 -16.86 50.25
CA GLN A 73 52.98 -16.57 50.86
C GLN A 73 53.53 -15.26 50.29
N VAL A 74 53.55 -14.19 51.09
CA VAL A 74 54.14 -12.91 50.69
C VAL A 74 55.56 -12.83 51.24
N ASN A 75 56.54 -12.63 50.35
CA ASN A 75 57.92 -12.37 50.72
C ASN A 75 58.14 -10.85 50.80
N GLU A 76 58.28 -10.31 52.01
CA GLU A 76 58.73 -8.93 52.20
C GLU A 76 60.25 -8.94 52.40
N THR A 77 60.98 -8.22 51.54
CA THR A 77 62.37 -7.85 51.78
C THR A 77 62.38 -6.45 52.39
N GLU A 78 62.47 -6.35 53.72
CA GLU A 78 62.87 -5.09 54.36
C GLU A 78 64.37 -4.89 54.16
N SER A 79 64.75 -3.71 53.66
CA SER A 79 66.14 -3.28 53.47
C SER A 79 66.77 -2.87 54.81
N SER A 80 67.01 -3.83 55.70
CA SER A 80 68.12 -3.80 56.67
C SER A 80 68.17 -5.16 57.37
N ASP A 81 69.31 -5.84 57.25
CA ASP A 81 69.63 -7.18 57.78
C ASP A 81 68.90 -8.38 57.17
N ARG A 82 69.70 -9.35 56.69
CA ARG A 82 69.29 -10.56 55.95
C ARG A 82 68.47 -11.54 56.79
N ASN A 83 67.19 -11.25 57.02
CA ASN A 83 66.20 -12.25 57.46
C ASN A 83 64.93 -12.15 56.60
N MET A 84 64.71 -13.14 55.74
CA MET A 84 63.48 -13.26 54.94
C MET A 84 62.36 -13.78 55.84
N THR A 85 61.41 -12.90 56.19
CA THR A 85 60.20 -13.30 56.91
C THR A 85 59.06 -13.47 55.91
N SER A 86 58.63 -14.72 55.67
CA SER A 86 57.45 -14.99 54.85
C SER A 86 56.20 -14.88 55.72
N ARG A 87 55.30 -13.95 55.39
CA ARG A 87 54.01 -13.81 56.08
C ARG A 87 52.91 -14.46 55.24
N MET A 88 52.14 -15.37 55.83
CA MET A 88 50.95 -15.93 55.18
C MET A 88 49.82 -14.89 55.20
N ARG A 89 49.40 -14.41 54.03
CA ARG A 89 48.24 -13.55 53.86
C ARG A 89 47.01 -14.43 53.65
N ARG A 90 46.02 -14.30 54.53
CA ARG A 90 44.72 -14.97 54.39
C ARG A 90 43.88 -14.22 53.35
N VAL A 91 43.61 -14.87 52.22
CA VAL A 91 42.77 -14.34 51.14
C VAL A 91 41.39 -14.99 51.22
N LYS A 92 40.32 -14.18 51.13
CA LYS A 92 38.93 -14.65 51.13
C LYS A 92 38.52 -14.86 49.68
N GLU A 93 38.10 -16.08 49.34
CA GLU A 93 37.68 -16.44 47.99
C GLU A 93 36.19 -16.82 48.02
N TYR A 94 35.39 -16.22 47.14
CA TYR A 94 33.95 -16.46 47.05
C TYR A 94 33.66 -17.43 45.90
N GLN A 95 33.17 -18.62 46.21
CA GLN A 95 32.89 -19.65 45.19
C GLN A 95 31.74 -19.21 44.28
N SER A 96 31.92 -19.41 42.95
CA SER A 96 30.91 -19.15 41.91
C SER A 96 30.38 -17.71 41.82
N GLU A 97 31.10 -16.75 42.40
CA GLU A 97 30.74 -15.32 42.38
C GLU A 97 30.61 -14.81 40.94
N ASP A 98 31.59 -15.07 40.08
CA ASP A 98 31.63 -14.55 38.71
C ASP A 98 30.47 -15.08 37.85
N GLN A 99 30.13 -16.35 38.02
CA GLN A 99 29.01 -16.99 37.32
C GLN A 99 27.66 -16.49 37.84
N SER A 100 27.52 -16.31 39.15
CA SER A 100 26.29 -15.81 39.77
C SER A 100 26.01 -14.35 39.42
N LEU A 101 27.06 -13.52 39.37
CA LEU A 101 26.99 -12.15 38.88
C LEU A 101 26.64 -12.14 37.38
N GLY A 102 27.34 -12.91 36.56
CA GLY A 102 27.06 -13.03 35.13
C GLY A 102 25.60 -13.37 34.83
N ASN A 103 25.05 -14.38 35.51
CA ASN A 103 23.64 -14.77 35.37
C ASN A 103 22.68 -13.65 35.79
N LEU A 104 23.00 -12.91 36.87
CA LEU A 104 22.18 -11.80 37.34
C LEU A 104 22.17 -10.63 36.36
N PHE A 105 23.32 -10.26 35.78
CA PHE A 105 23.43 -9.19 34.78
C PHE A 105 22.71 -9.55 33.47
N ALA A 106 22.83 -10.80 33.00
CA ALA A 106 22.22 -11.27 31.76
C ALA A 106 20.70 -11.52 31.85
N SER A 107 20.16 -11.75 33.05
CA SER A 107 18.74 -12.10 33.25
C SER A 107 17.75 -11.13 32.60
N LYS A 108 18.01 -9.82 32.68
CA LYS A 108 17.21 -8.78 32.01
C LYS A 108 17.21 -8.97 30.49
N ALA A 109 18.39 -9.05 29.89
CA ALA A 109 18.54 -9.12 28.44
C ALA A 109 17.95 -10.41 27.84
N ILE A 110 17.99 -11.52 28.58
CA ILE A 110 17.34 -12.79 28.18
C ILE A 110 15.82 -12.63 28.14
N VAL A 111 15.21 -12.04 29.17
CA VAL A 111 13.76 -11.79 29.19
C VAL A 111 13.38 -10.83 28.07
N GLN A 112 14.15 -9.76 27.87
CA GLN A 112 13.92 -8.80 26.79
C GLN A 112 13.98 -9.47 25.40
N LEU A 113 14.95 -10.35 25.15
CA LEU A 113 15.05 -11.11 23.91
C LEU A 113 13.83 -12.02 23.66
N LEU A 114 13.27 -12.62 24.73
CA LEU A 114 12.07 -13.45 24.66
C LEU A 114 10.79 -12.63 24.46
N VAL A 115 10.70 -11.44 25.07
CA VAL A 115 9.50 -10.59 25.05
C VAL A 115 9.40 -9.74 23.77
N ASN A 116 10.53 -9.30 23.21
CA ASN A 116 10.60 -8.44 22.03
C ASN A 116 9.73 -8.91 20.82
N PRO A 117 9.72 -10.20 20.44
CA PRO A 117 8.85 -10.69 19.36
C PRO A 117 7.35 -10.58 19.66
N PHE A 118 6.95 -10.65 20.93
CA PHE A 118 5.55 -10.56 21.37
C PHE A 118 5.08 -9.12 21.53
N SER A 119 5.98 -8.22 21.95
CA SER A 119 5.68 -6.79 22.10
C SER A 119 5.20 -6.16 20.80
N GLY A 120 5.78 -6.53 19.64
CA GLY A 120 5.30 -6.08 18.33
C GLY A 120 3.85 -6.49 18.05
N MET A 121 3.52 -7.77 18.25
CA MET A 121 2.16 -8.29 18.07
C MET A 121 1.15 -7.66 19.05
N LEU A 122 1.58 -7.37 20.28
CA LEU A 122 0.74 -6.73 21.29
C LEU A 122 0.46 -5.27 20.92
N ILE A 123 1.48 -4.50 20.54
CA ILE A 123 1.36 -3.11 20.08
C ILE A 123 0.42 -3.03 18.87
N ASP A 124 0.53 -3.96 17.92
CA ASP A 124 -0.33 -4.01 16.73
C ASP A 124 -1.81 -4.28 17.07
N ARG A 125 -2.09 -5.05 18.14
CA ARG A 125 -3.47 -5.38 18.54
C ARG A 125 -4.10 -4.35 19.47
N ILE A 126 -3.41 -3.98 20.55
CA ILE A 126 -3.99 -3.17 21.65
C ILE A 126 -3.54 -1.70 21.62
N GLY A 127 -2.64 -1.30 20.70
CA GLY A 127 -2.13 0.06 20.60
C GLY A 127 -0.95 0.27 21.56
N TYR A 128 -0.26 1.41 21.44
CA TYR A 128 1.03 1.65 22.14
C TYR A 128 0.88 2.13 23.59
N GLU A 129 -0.25 2.76 23.93
CA GLU A 129 -0.47 3.42 25.23
C GLU A 129 -0.54 2.41 26.38
N ILE A 130 -1.18 1.27 26.14
CA ILE A 130 -1.35 0.21 27.16
C ILE A 130 -0.04 -0.53 27.43
N PRO A 131 0.71 -1.04 26.42
CA PRO A 131 2.05 -1.62 26.64
C PRO A 131 3.02 -0.67 27.32
N MET A 132 3.00 0.63 26.99
CA MET A 132 3.86 1.62 27.65
C MET A 132 3.53 1.78 29.14
N ILE A 133 2.24 1.88 29.50
CA ILE A 133 1.85 1.93 30.92
C ILE A 133 2.25 0.65 31.64
N ILE A 134 2.01 -0.52 31.01
CA ILE A 134 2.42 -1.81 31.58
C ILE A 134 3.93 -1.83 31.83
N GLY A 135 4.74 -1.39 30.86
CA GLY A 135 6.19 -1.30 30.98
C GLY A 135 6.64 -0.37 32.11
N LEU A 136 6.08 0.84 32.22
CA LEU A 136 6.41 1.79 33.29
C LEU A 136 5.99 1.28 34.68
N VAL A 137 4.82 0.63 34.79
CA VAL A 137 4.35 0.03 36.06
C VAL A 137 5.25 -1.12 36.47
N VAL A 138 5.66 -1.96 35.51
CA VAL A 138 6.57 -3.08 35.73
C VAL A 138 7.97 -2.57 36.11
N MET A 139 8.50 -1.56 35.42
CA MET A 139 9.79 -0.92 35.73
C MET A 139 9.77 -0.26 37.12
N PHE A 140 8.70 0.47 37.47
CA PHE A 140 8.53 1.06 38.79
C PHE A 140 8.52 -0.01 39.88
N SER A 141 7.68 -1.04 39.71
CA SER A 141 7.48 -2.11 40.69
C SER A 141 8.74 -2.95 40.86
N SER A 142 9.39 -3.34 39.77
CA SER A 142 10.64 -4.09 39.79
C SER A 142 11.78 -3.30 40.42
N THR A 143 11.90 -2.00 40.16
CA THR A 143 12.91 -1.12 40.78
C THR A 143 12.67 -0.95 42.29
N ALA A 144 11.41 -0.82 42.72
CA ALA A 144 11.06 -0.76 44.13
C ALA A 144 11.34 -2.10 44.85
N ILE A 145 10.99 -3.23 44.23
CA ILE A 145 11.33 -4.57 44.75
C ILE A 145 12.85 -4.74 44.82
N PHE A 146 13.59 -4.25 43.83
CA PHE A 146 15.06 -4.31 43.81
C PHE A 146 15.67 -3.48 44.95
N ALA A 147 15.12 -2.29 45.25
CA ALA A 147 15.56 -1.44 46.37
C ALA A 147 15.46 -2.17 47.71
N LEU A 148 14.36 -2.93 47.92
CA LEU A 148 14.04 -3.60 49.18
C LEU A 148 14.53 -5.06 49.24
N GLY A 149 14.92 -5.66 48.11
CA GLY A 149 15.31 -7.07 48.03
C GLY A 149 16.57 -7.40 48.83
N GLN A 150 16.49 -8.44 49.67
CA GLN A 150 17.57 -8.88 50.56
C GLN A 150 18.13 -10.28 50.24
N SER A 151 17.64 -10.94 49.18
CA SER A 151 18.11 -12.27 48.76
C SER A 151 18.46 -12.29 47.28
N TYR A 152 19.39 -13.16 46.90
CA TYR A 152 19.81 -13.32 45.50
C TYR A 152 18.61 -13.62 44.57
N GLY A 153 17.70 -14.51 44.99
CA GLY A 153 16.51 -14.86 44.21
C GLY A 153 15.55 -13.67 43.99
N VAL A 154 15.35 -12.83 45.00
CA VAL A 154 14.51 -11.62 44.86
C VAL A 154 15.18 -10.59 43.95
N LEU A 155 16.50 -10.42 44.06
CA LEU A 155 17.26 -9.53 43.17
C LEU A 155 17.23 -10.03 41.72
N PHE A 156 17.37 -11.34 41.52
CA PHE A 156 17.29 -11.98 40.21
C PHE A 156 15.90 -11.81 39.58
N PHE A 157 14.84 -12.05 40.34
CA PHE A 157 13.47 -11.87 39.88
C PHE A 157 13.16 -10.41 39.54
N ALA A 158 13.52 -9.48 40.43
CA ALA A 158 13.33 -8.05 40.20
C ALA A 158 14.12 -7.59 38.98
N ARG A 159 15.35 -8.08 38.77
CA ARG A 159 16.17 -7.75 37.60
C ARG A 159 15.58 -8.27 36.29
N SER A 160 15.07 -9.50 36.30
CA SER A 160 14.44 -10.13 35.14
C SER A 160 13.20 -9.38 34.65
N LEU A 161 12.49 -8.69 35.56
CA LEU A 161 11.29 -7.91 35.26
C LEU A 161 11.56 -6.47 34.81
N GLN A 162 12.80 -5.96 34.90
CA GLN A 162 13.14 -4.59 34.49
C GLN A 162 13.20 -4.45 32.96
N ASP A 163 12.06 -4.60 32.27
CA ASP A 163 11.93 -4.45 30.81
C ASP A 163 11.28 -3.10 30.45
N THR A 164 11.69 -2.50 29.31
CA THR A 164 11.14 -1.24 28.81
C THR A 164 10.79 -1.28 27.33
N SER A 165 9.56 -0.88 26.99
CA SER A 165 9.03 -0.85 25.62
C SER A 165 9.26 0.51 24.92
N GLY A 166 10.50 1.02 24.93
CA GLY A 166 10.80 2.43 24.60
C GLY A 166 11.03 2.77 23.11
N LEU A 167 11.87 2.03 22.38
CA LEU A 167 12.35 2.44 21.05
C LEU A 167 11.33 2.30 19.92
N ALA A 168 10.54 1.22 19.91
CA ALA A 168 9.49 0.98 18.91
C ALA A 168 8.40 2.08 18.89
N MET A 169 8.27 2.83 19.98
CA MET A 169 7.29 3.89 20.16
C MET A 169 7.64 5.19 19.40
N ILE A 170 8.93 5.58 19.34
CA ILE A 170 9.38 6.81 18.65
C ILE A 170 9.21 6.65 17.13
N ALA A 171 9.54 5.47 16.60
CA ALA A 171 9.45 5.19 15.17
C ALA A 171 8.02 5.34 14.61
N ASN A 172 7.00 5.18 15.46
CA ASN A 172 5.59 5.25 15.05
C ASN A 172 4.92 6.62 15.27
N ARG A 173 5.41 7.44 16.22
CA ARG A 173 4.79 8.74 16.54
C ARG A 173 5.34 9.91 15.72
N PHE A 174 6.57 9.77 15.21
CA PHE A 174 7.20 10.72 14.29
C PHE A 174 7.24 10.09 12.88
N PRO A 175 6.19 10.27 12.06
CA PRO A 175 6.12 9.69 10.72
C PRO A 175 7.04 10.41 9.71
N GLU A 176 7.35 11.70 9.93
CA GLU A 176 8.23 12.48 9.04
C GLU A 176 9.71 12.12 9.27
N GLU A 177 10.41 11.80 8.19
CA GLU A 177 11.80 11.27 8.20
C GLU A 177 12.80 12.16 8.94
N ASN A 178 12.77 13.48 8.66
CA ASN A 178 13.65 14.46 9.27
C ASN A 178 13.34 14.71 10.76
N GLU A 179 12.05 14.71 11.15
CA GLU A 179 11.66 14.85 12.56
C GLU A 179 11.94 13.57 13.35
N ARG A 180 11.78 12.40 12.73
CA ARG A 180 12.06 11.09 13.30
C ARG A 180 13.55 10.88 13.54
N SER A 181 14.40 11.13 12.54
CA SER A 181 15.86 11.01 12.66
C SER A 181 16.41 11.93 13.75
N ARG A 182 15.92 13.18 13.82
CA ARG A 182 16.28 14.12 14.89
C ARG A 182 15.82 13.67 16.27
N SER A 183 14.58 13.20 16.39
CA SER A 183 14.00 12.73 17.66
C SER A 183 14.67 11.43 18.14
N MET A 184 15.01 10.53 17.22
CA MET A 184 15.79 9.31 17.50
C MET A 184 17.23 9.61 17.89
N GLY A 185 17.89 10.57 17.24
CA GLY A 185 19.22 11.03 17.63
C GLY A 185 19.25 11.60 19.05
N ILE A 186 18.19 12.31 19.47
CA ILE A 186 18.03 12.77 20.85
C ILE A 186 17.83 11.58 21.80
N ALA A 187 16.94 10.65 21.47
CA ALA A 187 16.69 9.46 22.30
C ALA A 187 17.93 8.57 22.49
N LEU A 188 18.69 8.31 21.42
CA LEU A 188 19.97 7.57 21.46
C LEU A 188 21.02 8.28 22.32
N ALA A 189 21.07 9.61 22.30
CA ALA A 189 21.97 10.36 23.18
C ALA A 189 21.61 10.18 24.67
N PHE A 190 20.33 10.05 25.01
CA PHE A 190 19.87 9.76 26.37
C PHE A 190 20.18 8.32 26.81
N ILE A 191 20.17 7.35 25.89
CA ILE A 191 20.64 5.98 26.12
C ILE A 191 22.12 5.98 26.51
N SER A 192 22.99 6.56 25.68
CA SER A 192 24.43 6.66 25.95
C SER A 192 24.72 7.44 27.24
N PHE A 193 23.98 8.53 27.48
CA PHE A 193 24.12 9.32 28.70
C PHE A 193 23.73 8.52 29.95
N GLY A 194 22.63 7.76 29.89
CA GLY A 194 22.16 6.90 30.98
C GLY A 194 23.18 5.83 31.38
N SER A 195 23.74 5.13 30.40
CA SER A 195 24.72 4.07 30.65
C SER A 195 26.02 4.59 31.27
N LEU A 196 26.44 5.81 30.93
CA LEU A 196 27.71 6.37 31.41
C LEU A 196 27.59 7.13 32.74
N VAL A 197 26.45 7.77 33.01
CA VAL A 197 26.22 8.49 34.29
C VAL A 197 25.80 7.55 35.42
N ALA A 198 25.25 6.39 35.10
CA ALA A 198 24.70 5.49 36.09
C ALA A 198 25.70 4.83 37.05
N PRO A 199 26.90 4.37 36.63
CA PRO A 199 27.88 3.85 37.58
C PRO A 199 28.38 4.92 38.57
N PRO A 200 28.73 6.15 38.16
CA PRO A 200 29.02 7.24 39.09
C PRO A 200 27.85 7.57 40.03
N PHE A 201 26.62 7.64 39.49
CA PHE A 201 25.40 7.90 40.25
C PHE A 201 25.15 6.82 41.33
N GLY A 202 25.24 5.55 40.93
CA GLY A 202 25.04 4.38 41.79
C GLY A 202 26.12 4.27 42.86
N GLY A 203 27.39 4.34 42.48
CA GLY A 203 28.51 4.23 43.42
C GLY A 203 28.50 5.34 44.47
N THR A 204 28.25 6.59 44.06
CA THR A 204 28.20 7.74 44.98
C THR A 204 27.03 7.61 45.96
N LEU A 205 25.80 7.40 45.46
CA LEU A 205 24.62 7.32 46.33
C LEU A 205 24.65 6.07 47.23
N TYR A 206 25.17 4.95 46.75
CA TYR A 206 25.33 3.74 47.55
C TYR A 206 26.26 3.97 48.75
N GLN A 207 27.39 4.64 48.54
CA GLN A 207 28.36 4.89 49.60
C GLN A 207 27.82 5.85 50.68
N PHE A 208 27.10 6.90 50.28
CA PHE A 208 26.62 7.92 51.22
C PHE A 208 25.27 7.60 51.87
N ALA A 209 24.41 6.82 51.20
CA ALA A 209 23.01 6.66 51.60
C ALA A 209 22.52 5.19 51.57
N GLY A 210 23.38 4.23 51.21
CA GLY A 210 23.07 2.80 51.20
C GLY A 210 22.31 2.32 49.96
N LYS A 211 22.13 0.99 49.84
CA LYS A 211 21.53 0.32 48.67
C LYS A 211 20.18 0.89 48.23
N PRO A 212 19.19 1.13 49.11
CA PRO A 212 17.84 1.46 48.67
C PRO A 212 17.75 2.81 47.94
N VAL A 213 18.61 3.78 48.30
CA VAL A 213 18.47 5.17 47.86
C VAL A 213 18.64 5.38 46.35
N PRO A 214 19.69 4.87 45.68
CA PRO A 214 19.80 4.94 44.22
C PRO A 214 18.55 4.43 43.49
N PHE A 215 18.00 3.29 43.93
CA PHE A 215 16.83 2.69 43.28
C PHE A 215 15.53 3.40 43.63
N LEU A 216 15.37 3.94 44.84
CA LEU A 216 14.20 4.75 45.21
C LEU A 216 14.16 6.06 44.43
N VAL A 217 15.32 6.70 44.20
CA VAL A 217 15.41 7.89 43.35
C VAL A 217 14.99 7.55 41.91
N LEU A 218 15.49 6.46 41.33
CA LEU A 218 15.11 6.03 39.98
C LEU A 218 13.62 5.62 39.89
N SER A 219 13.10 4.94 40.92
CA SER A 219 11.68 4.59 41.04
C SER A 219 10.79 5.83 41.13
N PHE A 220 11.22 6.87 41.85
CA PHE A 220 10.49 8.14 41.91
C PHE A 220 10.47 8.86 40.55
N VAL A 221 11.58 8.88 39.81
CA VAL A 221 11.62 9.45 38.46
C VAL A 221 10.72 8.65 37.50
N CYS A 222 10.71 7.31 37.62
CA CYS A 222 9.79 6.44 36.88
C CYS A 222 8.31 6.73 37.20
N LEU A 223 7.99 7.03 38.46
CA LEU A 223 6.62 7.39 38.87
C LEU A 223 6.18 8.73 38.28
N LEU A 224 7.08 9.72 38.26
CA LEU A 224 6.83 11.01 37.61
C LEU A 224 6.59 10.85 36.11
N ASP A 225 7.39 10.02 35.44
CA ASP A 225 7.24 9.72 34.02
C ASP A 225 5.90 9.01 33.73
N GLY A 226 5.51 8.05 34.57
CA GLY A 226 4.19 7.40 34.52
C GLY A 226 3.01 8.36 34.71
N PHE A 227 3.17 9.37 35.57
CA PHE A 227 2.17 10.43 35.75
C PHE A 227 2.07 11.34 34.52
N MET A 228 3.20 11.68 33.88
CA MET A 228 3.22 12.44 32.62
C MET A 228 2.51 11.68 31.49
N VAL A 229 2.68 10.35 31.42
CA VAL A 229 1.93 9.48 30.51
C VAL A 229 0.43 9.52 30.81
N PHE A 230 0.03 9.38 32.07
CA PHE A 230 -1.38 9.39 32.46
C PHE A 230 -2.07 10.73 32.15
N MET A 231 -1.35 11.86 32.28
CA MET A 231 -1.85 13.18 31.88
C MET A 231 -2.09 13.33 30.38
N LEU A 232 -1.42 12.52 29.55
CA LEU A 232 -1.54 12.55 28.10
C LEU A 232 -2.67 11.63 27.59
N ILE A 233 -3.11 10.64 28.39
CA ILE A 233 -4.09 9.63 27.98
C ILE A 233 -5.52 10.15 28.22
N HIS A 234 -6.27 10.34 27.13
CA HIS A 234 -7.70 10.60 27.17
C HIS A 234 -8.48 9.30 26.87
N PRO A 235 -9.27 8.75 27.82
CA PRO A 235 -9.98 7.48 27.65
C PRO A 235 -11.25 7.57 26.76
N LYS A 236 -11.34 8.53 25.83
CA LYS A 236 -12.54 8.73 24.98
C LYS A 236 -12.27 8.89 23.48
N THR A 237 -11.07 8.62 23.01
CA THR A 237 -10.78 8.57 21.57
C THR A 237 -10.55 7.12 21.17
N ALA A 238 -11.63 6.41 20.85
CA ALA A 238 -11.56 5.08 20.27
C ALA A 238 -10.97 5.18 18.84
N ARG A 239 -9.63 5.21 18.79
CA ARG A 239 -8.74 5.03 17.62
C ARG A 239 -9.09 5.87 16.39
N THR A 240 -8.69 7.12 16.48
CA THR A 240 -8.28 7.99 15.38
C THR A 240 -6.86 7.58 14.94
N GLU A 241 -6.62 7.52 13.62
CA GLU A 241 -5.31 7.65 12.94
C GLU A 241 -4.19 6.60 13.17
N MET A 242 -3.79 5.92 12.09
CA MET A 242 -2.59 6.21 11.28
C MET A 242 -2.43 5.11 10.22
N GLY A 243 -1.87 5.45 9.05
CA GLY A 243 -1.85 4.63 7.83
C GLY A 243 -1.41 3.18 8.00
N GLU A 244 -1.70 2.34 6.99
CA GLU A 244 -1.15 0.98 6.96
C GLU A 244 0.35 1.04 7.21
N ARG A 245 0.76 0.52 8.38
CA ARG A 245 2.10 -0.02 8.54
C ARG A 245 2.20 -1.10 7.48
N VAL A 246 2.97 -0.81 6.44
CA VAL A 246 3.42 -1.79 5.46
C VAL A 246 3.83 -3.03 6.27
N LYS A 247 3.20 -4.18 6.03
CA LYS A 247 3.69 -5.44 6.60
C LYS A 247 5.03 -5.72 5.94
N GLY A 248 6.06 -5.15 6.52
CA GLY A 248 7.43 -5.42 6.13
C GLY A 248 7.73 -6.91 6.28
N PRO A 249 8.75 -7.41 5.59
CA PRO A 249 9.23 -8.76 5.82
C PRO A 249 9.49 -8.97 7.32
N ASN A 250 9.10 -10.15 7.83
CA ASN A 250 9.39 -10.56 9.20
C ASN A 250 10.87 -10.29 9.51
N VAL A 251 11.21 -9.79 10.70
CA VAL A 251 12.59 -9.51 11.14
C VAL A 251 13.52 -10.71 10.90
N PHE A 252 13.00 -11.93 11.06
CA PHE A 252 13.70 -13.17 10.73
C PHE A 252 14.08 -13.31 9.25
N ARG A 253 13.26 -12.85 8.30
CA ARG A 253 13.60 -12.82 6.87
C ARG A 253 14.68 -11.80 6.56
N LEU A 254 14.69 -10.65 7.25
CA LEU A 254 15.72 -9.63 7.09
C LEU A 254 17.08 -10.10 7.62
N LEU A 255 17.10 -10.80 8.76
CA LEU A 255 18.33 -11.39 9.31
C LEU A 255 18.92 -12.52 8.45
N LEU A 256 18.16 -13.08 7.51
CA LEU A 256 18.68 -14.05 6.53
C LEU A 256 19.42 -13.36 5.36
N ASP A 257 19.32 -12.05 5.20
CA ASP A 257 20.10 -11.30 4.21
C ASP A 257 21.57 -11.18 4.68
N PRO A 258 22.55 -11.62 3.88
CA PRO A 258 23.95 -11.67 4.30
C PRO A 258 24.56 -10.29 4.62
N TYR A 259 24.09 -9.20 4.00
CA TYR A 259 24.61 -7.86 4.26
C TYR A 259 24.05 -7.28 5.56
N ILE A 260 22.74 -7.46 5.76
CA ILE A 260 22.05 -7.08 7.00
C ILE A 260 22.59 -7.90 8.18
N ALA A 261 22.80 -9.20 8.00
CA ALA A 261 23.40 -10.08 8.99
C ALA A 261 24.85 -9.67 9.34
N THR A 262 25.65 -9.24 8.35
CA THR A 262 27.02 -8.76 8.61
C THR A 262 27.01 -7.47 9.45
N CYS A 263 26.11 -6.53 9.16
CA CYS A 263 25.91 -5.31 9.97
C CYS A 263 25.42 -5.64 11.38
N ALA A 264 24.40 -6.50 11.52
CA ALA A 264 23.86 -6.91 12.82
C ALA A 264 24.93 -7.62 13.67
N GLY A 265 25.69 -8.54 13.07
CA GLY A 265 26.79 -9.22 13.76
C GLY A 265 27.94 -8.30 14.17
N ALA A 266 28.20 -7.22 13.41
CA ALA A 266 29.17 -6.20 13.79
C ALA A 266 28.70 -5.39 15.02
N LEU A 267 27.40 -5.03 15.06
CA LEU A 267 26.79 -4.38 16.23
C LEU A 267 26.84 -5.27 17.47
N VAL A 268 26.55 -6.58 17.32
CA VAL A 268 26.70 -7.56 18.41
C VAL A 268 28.15 -7.61 18.89
N THR A 269 29.10 -7.73 17.97
CA THR A 269 30.53 -7.89 18.28
C THR A 269 31.08 -6.66 19.02
N ALA A 270 30.76 -5.45 18.57
CA ALA A 270 31.16 -4.21 19.24
C ALA A 270 30.60 -4.07 20.68
N ASN A 271 29.34 -4.49 20.87
CA ASN A 271 28.69 -4.36 22.18
C ASN A 271 29.04 -5.49 23.15
N ILE A 272 29.48 -6.65 22.63
CA ILE A 272 29.99 -7.75 23.46
C ILE A 272 31.20 -7.32 24.29
N SER A 273 32.10 -6.49 23.75
CA SER A 273 33.28 -6.03 24.49
C SER A 273 32.92 -5.25 25.74
N LEU A 274 31.94 -4.37 25.62
CA LEU A 274 31.42 -3.62 26.77
C LEU A 274 30.67 -4.55 27.72
N ALA A 275 29.80 -5.43 27.21
CA ALA A 275 29.05 -6.41 28.01
C ALA A 275 29.94 -7.42 28.77
N PHE A 276 31.12 -7.74 28.25
CA PHE A 276 32.11 -8.60 28.92
C PHE A 276 32.91 -7.84 29.98
N LEU A 277 33.29 -6.59 29.70
CA LEU A 277 34.10 -5.76 30.60
C LEU A 277 33.30 -5.24 31.79
N GLU A 278 32.04 -4.84 31.58
CA GLU A 278 31.16 -4.29 32.63
C GLU A 278 31.13 -5.11 33.94
N PRO A 279 30.82 -6.42 33.93
CA PRO A 279 30.74 -7.21 35.16
C PRO A 279 32.10 -7.61 35.72
N THR A 280 33.18 -7.56 34.92
CA THR A 280 34.49 -8.12 35.29
C THR A 280 35.48 -7.05 35.73
N ILE A 281 35.37 -5.82 35.22
CA ILE A 281 36.33 -4.74 35.48
C ILE A 281 36.30 -4.28 36.94
N ALA A 282 35.12 -4.24 37.58
CA ALA A 282 34.97 -3.81 38.97
C ALA A 282 35.72 -4.76 39.93
N LYS A 283 35.56 -6.07 39.70
CA LYS A 283 36.28 -7.10 40.46
C LYS A 283 37.78 -7.04 40.19
N TRP A 284 38.18 -6.99 38.92
CA TRP A 284 39.59 -6.91 38.54
C TRP A 284 40.31 -5.68 39.12
N MET A 285 39.66 -4.49 39.10
CA MET A 285 40.20 -3.28 39.74
C MET A 285 40.34 -3.45 41.26
N THR A 286 39.36 -4.08 41.92
CA THR A 286 39.42 -4.32 43.37
C THR A 286 40.54 -5.30 43.75
N GLU A 287 40.78 -6.32 42.92
CA GLU A 287 41.79 -7.36 43.16
C GLU A 287 43.20 -6.88 42.81
N THR A 288 43.35 -6.12 41.73
CA THR A 288 44.64 -5.70 41.18
C THR A 288 45.10 -4.34 41.74
N MET A 289 44.16 -3.47 42.14
CA MET A 289 44.43 -2.10 42.58
C MET A 289 43.93 -1.84 44.02
N PRO A 290 44.76 -2.09 45.04
CA PRO A 290 44.35 -2.03 46.45
C PRO A 290 44.01 -0.61 46.97
N THR A 291 44.25 0.44 46.19
CA THR A 291 43.97 1.85 46.57
C THR A 291 42.65 2.38 46.02
N VAL A 292 41.91 1.60 45.23
CA VAL A 292 40.68 2.02 44.57
C VAL A 292 39.48 1.87 45.50
N THR A 293 38.67 2.92 45.61
CA THR A 293 37.44 2.95 46.41
C THR A 293 36.20 2.69 45.55
N GLU A 294 35.09 2.28 46.17
CA GLU A 294 33.84 1.90 45.46
C GLU A 294 33.29 3.00 44.53
N TRP A 295 33.38 4.28 44.93
CA TRP A 295 32.97 5.40 44.06
C TRP A 295 33.93 5.63 42.89
N GLN A 296 35.22 5.34 43.04
CA GLN A 296 36.20 5.44 41.95
C GLN A 296 35.96 4.36 40.89
N ILE A 297 35.51 3.17 41.28
CA ILE A 297 35.08 2.11 40.34
C ILE A 297 33.94 2.59 39.45
N GLY A 298 32.98 3.34 40.01
CA GLY A 298 31.92 3.98 39.22
C GLY A 298 32.42 5.15 38.38
N LEU A 299 33.29 6.00 38.94
CA LEU A 299 33.78 7.21 38.29
C LEU A 299 34.68 6.95 37.08
N VAL A 300 35.31 5.77 36.98
CA VAL A 300 36.19 5.39 35.85
C VAL A 300 35.47 5.50 34.49
N TRP A 301 34.14 5.34 34.48
CA TRP A 301 33.29 5.38 33.28
C TRP A 301 32.90 6.79 32.84
N LEU A 302 33.04 7.80 33.70
CA LEU A 302 32.62 9.16 33.39
C LEU A 302 33.55 9.86 32.38
N PRO A 303 34.90 9.85 32.52
CA PRO A 303 35.78 10.50 31.54
C PRO A 303 35.70 9.93 30.11
N PRO A 304 35.56 8.60 29.89
CA PRO A 304 35.33 8.00 28.57
C PRO A 304 34.10 8.54 27.81
N PHE A 305 33.16 9.21 28.47
CA PHE A 305 32.01 9.86 27.83
C PHE A 305 32.41 10.94 26.83
N ILE A 306 33.43 11.74 27.13
CA ILE A 306 33.87 12.82 26.24
C ILE A 306 34.41 12.23 24.91
N PRO A 307 35.32 11.24 24.93
CA PRO A 307 35.69 10.46 23.75
C PRO A 307 34.50 9.84 23.03
N HIS A 308 33.52 9.26 23.73
CA HIS A 308 32.32 8.72 23.09
C HIS A 308 31.57 9.77 22.26
N LEU A 309 31.30 10.96 22.84
CA LEU A 309 30.67 12.07 22.11
C LEU A 309 31.53 12.57 20.93
N LEU A 310 32.85 12.61 21.12
CA LEU A 310 33.80 12.95 20.05
C LEU A 310 33.79 11.90 18.93
N GLY A 311 33.59 10.62 19.26
CA GLY A 311 33.44 9.52 18.32
C GLY A 311 32.17 9.63 17.49
N VAL A 312 31.03 9.95 18.12
CA VAL A 312 29.78 10.25 17.40
C VAL A 312 29.98 11.46 16.47
N TYR A 313 30.56 12.55 16.98
CA TYR A 313 30.83 13.74 16.20
C TYR A 313 31.78 13.48 15.02
N SER A 314 32.87 12.74 15.24
CA SER A 314 33.86 12.42 14.22
C SER A 314 33.27 11.48 13.17
N ALA A 315 32.53 10.44 13.56
CA ALA A 315 31.86 9.52 12.65
C ALA A 315 30.87 10.26 11.74
N VAL A 316 30.00 11.11 12.29
CA VAL A 316 29.05 11.91 11.49
C VAL A 316 29.80 12.82 10.52
N ARG A 317 30.88 13.48 10.96
CA ARG A 317 31.67 14.37 10.10
C ARG A 317 32.43 13.61 9.01
N LEU A 318 32.95 12.43 9.33
CA LEU A 318 33.66 11.56 8.39
C LEU A 318 32.71 10.96 7.36
N MET A 319 31.53 10.51 7.75
CA MET A 319 30.50 10.03 6.82
C MET A 319 30.00 11.14 5.88
N LYS A 320 29.83 12.37 6.39
CA LYS A 320 29.50 13.53 5.54
C LYS A 320 30.59 13.84 4.52
N ARG A 321 31.87 13.63 4.88
CA ARG A 321 33.02 13.89 3.99
C ARG A 321 33.33 12.72 3.05
N TYR A 322 33.05 11.48 3.48
CA TYR A 322 33.32 10.24 2.76
C TYR A 322 32.12 9.28 2.84
N PRO A 323 31.04 9.51 2.06
CA PRO A 323 29.80 8.73 2.17
C PRO A 323 29.93 7.25 1.81
N ARG A 324 30.97 6.84 1.08
CA ARG A 324 31.19 5.46 0.62
C ARG A 324 32.02 4.58 1.58
N LEU A 325 32.51 5.16 2.69
CA LEU A 325 33.39 4.51 3.65
C LEU A 325 32.79 4.13 5.04
N PRO A 326 31.47 4.11 5.30
CA PRO A 326 30.94 3.66 6.59
C PRO A 326 31.44 2.29 7.06
N TRP A 327 31.56 1.31 6.14
CA TRP A 327 32.11 -0.02 6.46
C TRP A 327 33.55 0.05 6.99
N PHE A 328 34.36 0.99 6.49
CA PHE A 328 35.75 1.19 6.90
C PHE A 328 35.82 1.90 8.25
N ILE A 329 34.95 2.89 8.49
CA ILE A 329 34.84 3.58 9.79
C ILE A 329 34.45 2.57 10.87
N ALA A 330 33.50 1.69 10.60
CA ALA A 330 33.13 0.61 11.50
C ALA A 330 34.27 -0.40 11.72
N ALA A 331 35.02 -0.78 10.68
CA ALA A 331 36.17 -1.67 10.82
C ALA A 331 37.31 -1.06 11.66
N VAL A 332 37.56 0.25 11.51
CA VAL A 332 38.49 1.00 12.37
C VAL A 332 37.98 1.03 13.80
N GLY A 333 36.67 1.24 14.00
CA GLY A 333 36.02 1.19 15.32
C GLY A 333 36.24 -0.14 16.04
N LEU A 334 35.94 -1.27 15.38
CA LEU A 334 36.18 -2.62 15.92
C LEU A 334 37.68 -2.87 16.20
N GLY A 335 38.57 -2.40 15.34
CA GLY A 335 40.01 -2.50 15.55
C GLY A 335 40.48 -1.74 16.79
N LEU A 336 40.03 -0.50 16.98
CA LEU A 336 40.33 0.31 18.17
C LEU A 336 39.81 -0.35 19.45
N GLU A 337 38.62 -0.92 19.39
CA GLU A 337 37.99 -1.63 20.50
C GLU A 337 38.78 -2.87 20.91
N GLY A 338 39.13 -3.73 19.94
CA GLY A 338 39.95 -4.92 20.20
C GLY A 338 41.33 -4.60 20.76
N ILE A 339 42.02 -3.62 20.19
CA ILE A 339 43.33 -3.15 20.68
C ILE A 339 43.20 -2.59 22.10
N SER A 340 42.13 -1.83 22.38
CA SER A 340 41.90 -1.28 23.71
C SER A 340 41.69 -2.38 24.75
N CYS A 341 40.84 -3.37 24.49
CA CYS A 341 40.61 -4.49 25.40
C CYS A 341 41.91 -5.24 25.71
N PHE A 342 42.80 -5.40 24.74
CA PHE A 342 44.11 -6.01 24.98
C PHE A 342 45.00 -5.20 25.94
N ILE A 343 44.87 -3.88 25.96
CA ILE A 343 45.68 -2.99 26.82
C ILE A 343 45.15 -2.96 28.26
N VAL A 344 43.84 -3.13 28.48
CA VAL A 344 43.20 -3.03 29.81
C VAL A 344 43.92 -3.84 30.91
N PRO A 345 44.23 -5.15 30.73
CA PRO A 345 44.87 -5.96 31.76
C PRO A 345 46.26 -5.50 32.19
N PHE A 346 46.95 -4.69 31.39
CA PHE A 346 48.30 -4.20 31.68
C PHE A 346 48.32 -2.88 32.46
N THR A 347 47.16 -2.29 32.73
CA THR A 347 47.06 -1.04 33.49
C THR A 347 47.18 -1.31 34.99
N THR A 348 47.99 -0.50 35.68
CA THR A 348 48.34 -0.73 37.10
C THR A 348 47.73 0.30 38.06
N ASN A 349 47.10 1.35 37.53
CA ASN A 349 46.52 2.44 38.30
C ASN A 349 45.15 2.87 37.74
N TYR A 350 44.31 3.45 38.61
CA TYR A 350 42.98 3.95 38.27
C TYR A 350 42.98 4.88 37.04
N THR A 351 43.89 5.85 37.02
CA THR A 351 43.99 6.81 35.91
C THR A 351 44.44 6.16 34.60
N GLY A 352 45.24 5.08 34.68
CA GLY A 352 45.70 4.34 33.51
C GLY A 352 44.61 3.53 32.84
N VAL A 353 43.61 3.03 33.59
CA VAL A 353 42.43 2.31 33.06
C VAL A 353 41.55 3.24 32.20
N ILE A 354 41.50 4.54 32.53
CA ILE A 354 40.65 5.52 31.83
C ILE A 354 41.02 5.64 30.35
N ILE A 355 42.31 5.55 30.00
CA ILE A 355 42.79 5.78 28.62
C ILE A 355 42.33 4.65 27.67
N PRO A 356 42.53 3.36 27.97
CA PRO A 356 41.94 2.28 27.19
C PRO A 356 40.42 2.39 27.14
N LEU A 357 39.73 2.63 28.27
CA LEU A 357 38.27 2.77 28.26
C LEU A 357 37.79 3.92 27.36
N ALA A 358 38.52 5.03 27.32
CA ALA A 358 38.26 6.14 26.40
C ALA A 358 38.37 5.72 24.92
N ILE A 359 39.39 4.94 24.56
CA ILE A 359 39.57 4.41 23.20
C ILE A 359 38.46 3.41 22.85
N LEU A 360 38.08 2.57 23.82
CA LEU A 360 36.99 1.60 23.67
C LEU A 360 35.67 2.30 23.39
N CYS A 361 35.28 3.28 24.21
CA CYS A 361 34.04 4.03 24.02
C CYS A 361 34.03 4.88 22.73
N TYR A 362 35.19 5.36 22.28
CA TYR A 362 35.35 6.00 20.98
C TYR A 362 35.14 5.01 19.84
N GLY A 363 35.71 3.80 19.94
CA GLY A 363 35.55 2.71 18.97
C GLY A 363 34.09 2.29 18.79
N ILE A 364 33.39 2.03 19.90
CA ILE A 364 31.96 1.70 19.90
C ILE A 364 31.14 2.81 19.23
N ALA A 365 31.41 4.08 19.57
CA ALA A 365 30.73 5.22 18.95
C ALA A 365 30.92 5.28 17.43
N LEU A 366 32.11 4.94 16.92
CA LEU A 366 32.36 4.87 15.47
C LEU A 366 31.53 3.75 14.81
N VAL A 367 31.43 2.58 15.44
CA VAL A 367 30.66 1.44 14.91
C VAL A 367 29.18 1.74 14.88
N ASP A 368 28.57 2.12 16.01
CA ASP A 368 27.13 2.38 16.11
C ASP A 368 26.72 3.51 15.15
N THR A 369 27.49 4.60 15.15
CA THR A 369 27.16 5.77 14.32
C THR A 369 27.30 5.47 12.82
N ALA A 370 28.23 4.60 12.42
CA ALA A 370 28.45 4.24 11.02
C ALA A 370 27.45 3.19 10.49
N LEU A 371 27.08 2.20 11.31
CA LEU A 371 26.28 1.07 10.87
C LEU A 371 24.78 1.31 10.94
N LEU A 372 24.28 2.14 11.88
CA LEU A 372 22.84 2.40 12.01
C LEU A 372 22.22 3.02 10.74
N PRO A 373 22.78 4.08 10.12
CA PRO A 373 22.26 4.61 8.86
C PRO A 373 22.44 3.65 7.69
N LEU A 374 23.54 2.88 7.68
CA LEU A 374 23.85 1.89 6.65
C LEU A 374 22.86 0.72 6.65
N LEU A 375 22.38 0.31 7.83
CA LEU A 375 21.35 -0.71 7.99
C LEU A 375 19.99 -0.24 7.45
N GLY A 376 19.65 1.04 7.67
CA GLY A 376 18.48 1.67 7.05
C GLY A 376 18.58 1.64 5.52
N TYR A 377 19.70 2.12 4.98
CA TYR A 377 19.98 2.08 3.55
C TYR A 377 19.92 0.65 2.97
N LEU A 378 20.46 -0.36 3.65
CA LEU A 378 20.41 -1.75 3.19
C LEU A 378 19.00 -2.33 3.15
N VAL A 379 18.15 -1.94 4.12
CA VAL A 379 16.74 -2.36 4.12
C VAL A 379 15.97 -1.63 3.03
N ASP A 380 16.16 -0.32 2.85
CA ASP A 380 15.47 0.47 1.83
C ASP A 380 15.84 0.03 0.41
N THR A 381 17.08 -0.41 0.19
CA THR A 381 17.57 -0.80 -1.14
C THR A 381 17.29 -2.25 -1.53
N ARG A 382 17.02 -3.14 -0.57
CA ARG A 382 16.87 -4.60 -0.83
C ARG A 382 15.54 -5.18 -0.39
N HIS A 383 14.75 -4.46 0.41
CA HIS A 383 13.51 -4.92 1.02
C HIS A 383 12.48 -3.79 1.07
N ALA A 384 11.20 -4.11 1.35
CA ALA A 384 10.20 -3.07 1.60
C ALA A 384 10.59 -2.22 2.83
N SER A 385 10.69 -0.90 2.65
CA SER A 385 11.21 0.08 3.62
C SER A 385 10.33 0.19 4.87
N VAL A 386 10.51 -0.76 5.80
CA VAL A 386 9.85 -0.79 7.11
C VAL A 386 10.90 -0.58 8.19
N TYR A 387 11.19 0.69 8.48
CA TYR A 387 12.19 1.10 9.48
C TYR A 387 11.96 0.48 10.87
N GLY A 388 10.72 0.16 11.25
CA GLY A 388 10.42 -0.56 12.50
C GLY A 388 11.18 -1.89 12.61
N SER A 389 11.42 -2.57 11.49
CA SER A 389 12.18 -3.82 11.44
C SER A 389 13.70 -3.59 11.51
N VAL A 390 14.22 -2.49 10.96
CA VAL A 390 15.64 -2.08 11.08
C VAL A 390 15.98 -1.90 12.56
N TYR A 391 15.15 -1.15 13.29
CA TYR A 391 15.38 -0.91 14.72
C TYR A 391 15.15 -2.17 15.57
N ALA A 392 14.21 -3.04 15.20
CA ALA A 392 14.06 -4.33 15.86
C ALA A 392 15.32 -5.21 15.74
N ILE A 393 16.02 -5.16 14.60
CA ILE A 393 17.30 -5.88 14.41
C ILE A 393 18.39 -5.30 15.32
N VAL A 394 18.45 -3.97 15.46
CA VAL A 394 19.39 -3.28 16.36
C VAL A 394 19.12 -3.67 17.82
N ASP A 395 17.87 -3.63 18.26
CA ASP A 395 17.49 -4.01 19.63
C ASP A 395 17.78 -5.49 19.94
N ILE A 396 17.52 -6.39 18.97
CA ILE A 396 17.90 -7.81 19.08
C ILE A 396 19.43 -7.96 19.19
N SER A 397 20.19 -7.18 18.43
CA SER A 397 21.66 -7.22 18.43
C SER A 397 22.23 -6.81 19.79
N TYR A 398 21.75 -5.70 20.36
CA TYR A 398 22.15 -5.27 21.70
C TYR A 398 21.71 -6.27 22.78
N SER A 399 20.47 -6.77 22.71
CA SER A 399 19.96 -7.76 23.67
C SER A 399 20.77 -9.07 23.64
N LEU A 400 21.17 -9.53 22.46
CA LEU A 400 21.99 -10.72 22.30
C LEU A 400 23.39 -10.55 22.92
N ALA A 401 24.03 -9.39 22.68
CA ALA A 401 25.33 -9.06 23.27
C ALA A 401 25.26 -9.05 24.81
N TYR A 402 24.25 -8.41 25.38
CA TYR A 402 24.08 -8.32 26.84
C TYR A 402 23.51 -9.58 27.51
N ALA A 403 22.90 -10.50 26.75
CA ALA A 403 22.46 -11.80 27.25
C ALA A 403 23.62 -12.82 27.30
N ILE A 404 24.42 -12.88 26.24
CA ILE A 404 25.57 -13.81 26.15
C ILE A 404 26.76 -13.25 26.93
N GLY A 405 26.94 -11.93 26.87
CA GLY A 405 28.01 -11.14 27.44
C GLY A 405 28.45 -11.60 28.84
N PRO A 406 27.68 -11.21 29.87
CA PRO A 406 28.04 -11.47 31.26
C PRO A 406 28.16 -12.97 31.63
N ILE A 407 27.39 -13.86 31.00
CA ILE A 407 27.41 -15.31 31.29
C ILE A 407 28.74 -15.92 30.84
N VAL A 408 29.12 -15.64 29.58
CA VAL A 408 30.36 -16.16 29.00
C VAL A 408 31.57 -15.52 29.68
N ALA A 409 31.54 -14.20 29.93
CA ALA A 409 32.60 -13.51 30.64
C ALA A 409 32.82 -14.06 32.05
N GLY A 410 31.75 -14.26 32.83
CA GLY A 410 31.83 -14.82 34.18
C GLY A 410 32.43 -16.24 34.18
N GLY A 411 32.05 -17.09 33.23
CA GLY A 411 32.59 -18.44 33.08
C GLY A 411 34.06 -18.49 32.65
N ILE A 412 34.47 -17.62 31.71
CA ILE A 412 35.85 -17.55 31.22
C ILE A 412 36.78 -16.98 32.30
N VAL A 413 36.37 -15.91 32.99
CA VAL A 413 37.18 -15.32 34.07
C VAL A 413 37.40 -16.31 35.21
N ALA A 414 36.36 -17.06 35.59
CA ALA A 414 36.47 -18.08 36.63
C ALA A 414 37.41 -19.25 36.26
N SER A 415 37.56 -19.57 34.97
CA SER A 415 38.34 -20.73 34.50
C SER A 415 39.74 -20.39 33.97
N HIS A 416 39.91 -19.24 33.31
CA HIS A 416 41.12 -18.86 32.56
C HIS A 416 41.60 -17.42 32.85
N GLY A 417 40.93 -16.68 33.73
CA GLY A 417 41.33 -15.34 34.19
C GLY A 417 40.99 -14.17 33.26
N PHE A 418 41.15 -12.95 33.80
CA PHE A 418 40.77 -11.69 33.15
C PHE A 418 41.57 -11.37 31.88
N PHE A 419 42.85 -11.75 31.83
CA PHE A 419 43.68 -11.56 30.63
C PHE A 419 43.15 -12.37 29.44
N THR A 420 42.82 -13.64 29.66
CA THR A 420 42.31 -14.53 28.60
C THR A 420 40.99 -14.03 28.03
N LEU A 421 40.10 -13.52 28.88
CA LEU A 421 38.86 -12.87 28.43
C LEU A 421 39.14 -11.71 27.47
N ASN A 422 40.02 -10.79 27.86
CA ASN A 422 40.36 -9.62 27.04
C ASN A 422 41.09 -9.98 25.73
N LEU A 423 41.90 -11.05 25.75
CA LEU A 423 42.51 -11.59 24.54
C LEU A 423 41.46 -12.17 23.57
N ILE A 424 40.46 -12.88 24.08
CA ILE A 424 39.34 -13.40 23.27
C ILE A 424 38.56 -12.25 22.64
N ILE A 425 38.27 -11.19 23.41
CA ILE A 425 37.61 -9.98 22.89
C ILE A 425 38.43 -9.36 21.76
N CYS A 426 39.73 -9.13 21.99
CA CYS A 426 40.64 -8.58 20.99
C CYS A 426 40.63 -9.40 19.69
N LEU A 427 40.79 -10.73 19.80
CA LEU A 427 40.76 -11.62 18.65
C LEU A 427 39.40 -11.60 17.95
N SER A 428 38.29 -11.60 18.68
CA SER A 428 36.95 -11.57 18.09
C SER A 428 36.70 -10.30 17.26
N ASN A 429 37.05 -9.13 17.79
CA ASN A 429 36.91 -7.85 17.10
C ASN A 429 37.81 -7.74 15.87
N VAL A 430 39.09 -8.13 16.00
CA VAL A 430 40.06 -8.08 14.90
C VAL A 430 39.73 -9.09 13.81
N LEU A 431 39.25 -10.29 14.16
CA LEU A 431 38.85 -11.32 13.19
C LEU A 431 37.53 -10.97 12.50
N TYR A 432 36.62 -10.25 13.16
CA TYR A 432 35.35 -9.83 12.56
C TYR A 432 35.52 -8.61 11.64
N ALA A 433 36.47 -7.69 11.92
CA ALA A 433 36.66 -6.47 11.14
C ALA A 433 36.82 -6.67 9.60
N PRO A 434 37.53 -7.69 9.09
CA PRO A 434 37.59 -7.96 7.64
C PRO A 434 36.25 -8.31 7.00
N THR A 435 35.29 -8.89 7.75
CA THR A 435 33.97 -9.25 7.21
C THR A 435 33.17 -8.02 6.79
N LEU A 436 33.42 -6.85 7.40
CA LEU A 436 32.82 -5.58 6.98
C LEU A 436 33.19 -5.18 5.54
N SER A 437 34.26 -5.74 4.99
CA SER A 437 34.60 -5.55 3.57
C SER A 437 33.57 -6.16 2.62
N PHE A 438 32.74 -7.11 3.05
CA PHE A 438 31.61 -7.60 2.26
C PHE A 438 30.59 -6.49 1.98
N ILE A 439 30.52 -5.47 2.83
CA ILE A 439 29.63 -4.32 2.72
C ILE A 439 30.27 -3.20 1.87
N LYS A 440 31.53 -3.36 1.43
CA LYS A 440 32.27 -2.38 0.60
C LYS A 440 31.58 -2.09 -0.74
N THR A 441 30.92 -3.09 -1.33
CA THR A 441 30.21 -2.98 -2.61
C THR A 441 28.77 -2.50 -2.47
N VAL A 442 28.31 -2.13 -1.27
CA VAL A 442 26.93 -1.67 -1.06
C VAL A 442 26.62 -0.37 -1.79
N TYR A 443 27.61 0.51 -1.98
CA TYR A 443 27.48 1.72 -2.80
C TYR A 443 27.75 1.51 -4.30
N THR A 444 28.12 0.28 -4.73
CA THR A 444 28.12 -0.11 -6.15
C THR A 444 26.80 -0.73 -6.59
N TYR A 445 25.96 -1.15 -5.64
CA TYR A 445 24.54 -1.36 -5.91
C TYR A 445 23.89 0.02 -5.95
N LYS A 446 23.19 0.36 -7.03
CA LYS A 446 22.30 1.52 -7.04
C LYS A 446 21.25 1.29 -5.97
N ALA A 447 21.01 2.32 -5.15
CA ALA A 447 19.82 2.33 -4.33
C ALA A 447 18.60 2.29 -5.24
N PHE A 448 17.59 1.54 -4.83
CA PHE A 448 16.23 1.97 -5.12
C PHE A 448 16.00 3.26 -4.36
N ASP A 449 16.22 4.37 -5.05
CA ASP A 449 15.63 5.66 -4.71
C ASP A 449 15.65 6.56 -5.93
N ASN A 450 14.51 7.23 -6.09
CA ASN A 450 14.37 8.54 -6.70
C ASN A 450 15.59 9.43 -6.41
N GLU A 451 16.25 9.93 -7.46
CA GLU A 451 16.50 11.37 -7.70
C GLU A 451 17.66 11.60 -8.71
N GLU A 452 17.35 12.43 -9.71
CA GLU A 452 18.16 13.49 -10.33
C GLU A 452 19.70 13.35 -10.32
N ALA A 453 20.27 13.28 -11.53
CA ALA A 453 21.71 13.43 -11.76
C ALA A 453 22.16 14.91 -11.60
N PRO A 454 23.31 15.20 -10.96
CA PRO A 454 23.88 16.53 -10.93
C PRO A 454 24.71 16.82 -12.19
N PHE A 455 24.46 18.00 -12.76
CA PHE A 455 25.34 18.72 -13.68
C PHE A 455 26.78 18.80 -13.14
N ASN A 456 27.77 18.38 -13.94
CA ASN A 456 28.71 19.34 -14.54
C ASN A 456 29.78 18.73 -15.46
N SER A 457 30.11 19.54 -16.46
CA SER A 457 31.34 19.63 -17.25
C SER A 457 31.54 18.67 -18.42
N PHE A 458 30.92 19.00 -19.55
CA PHE A 458 31.67 19.11 -20.81
C PHE A 458 31.37 20.43 -21.50
N LYS A 459 32.44 20.95 -22.09
CA LYS A 459 32.73 22.30 -22.57
C LYS A 459 31.76 22.82 -23.63
N ASP A 460 31.69 24.16 -23.66
CA ASP A 460 31.45 24.99 -24.84
C ASP A 460 31.91 24.29 -26.13
N ASP A 461 31.00 24.21 -27.11
CA ASP A 461 31.29 24.60 -28.49
C ASP A 461 29.97 24.84 -29.25
N GLY A 462 29.79 26.08 -29.72
CA GLY A 462 29.02 26.36 -30.94
C GLY A 462 27.51 26.58 -30.83
N MET A 463 27.11 27.80 -30.47
CA MET A 463 25.90 28.39 -31.08
C MET A 463 26.08 28.47 -32.61
N PRO A 464 24.98 28.36 -33.36
CA PRO A 464 24.61 29.52 -34.18
C PRO A 464 23.19 29.99 -33.92
N LYS A 465 23.07 31.31 -33.86
CA LYS A 465 21.82 32.09 -33.89
C LYS A 465 21.24 32.17 -35.32
N SER A 466 20.03 32.73 -35.39
CA SER A 466 19.33 33.30 -36.57
C SER A 466 18.34 32.34 -37.24
N ASN A 467 17.10 32.66 -37.66
CA ASN A 467 16.39 33.90 -38.00
C ASN A 467 14.85 33.62 -37.91
N VAL A 468 13.99 34.50 -37.39
CA VAL A 468 13.29 35.66 -38.03
C VAL A 468 12.22 35.29 -39.09
N TYR A 469 10.95 35.61 -38.74
CA TYR A 469 9.78 36.08 -39.51
C TYR A 469 9.43 35.58 -40.93
N GLY A 470 8.12 35.35 -41.13
CA GLY A 470 7.36 35.46 -42.40
C GLY A 470 6.02 34.72 -42.28
N SER A 471 4.87 35.36 -41.98
CA SER A 471 3.93 36.06 -42.89
C SER A 471 3.51 35.18 -44.08
N LEU A 472 2.25 34.73 -44.23
CA LEU A 472 1.01 35.43 -44.64
C LEU A 472 0.49 34.73 -45.90
N ALA A 473 -0.82 34.87 -46.13
CA ALA A 473 -1.59 34.56 -47.36
C ALA A 473 -1.94 33.07 -47.57
N GLU A 474 -3.12 32.68 -48.05
CA GLU A 474 -4.33 33.37 -48.53
C GLU A 474 -5.42 32.28 -48.69
N GLU A 475 -6.70 32.63 -48.47
CA GLU A 475 -7.85 31.82 -48.94
C GLU A 475 -7.91 31.81 -50.49
N PRO A 476 -8.75 30.97 -51.14
CA PRO A 476 -10.16 31.37 -51.32
C PRO A 476 -11.19 30.21 -51.36
N GLY A 477 -12.35 30.44 -50.74
CA GLY A 477 -13.63 30.66 -51.46
C GLY A 477 -14.42 29.51 -52.10
N TYR A 478 -15.75 29.64 -51.90
CA TYR A 478 -16.91 29.10 -52.66
C TYR A 478 -17.44 27.70 -52.32
N SER A 479 -18.74 27.40 -52.36
CA SER A 479 -20.03 28.08 -52.13
C SER A 479 -21.12 27.04 -52.47
N TYR A 480 -22.22 27.07 -51.72
CA TYR A 480 -23.48 26.33 -51.81
C TYR A 480 -23.95 25.75 -53.16
N SER A 481 -24.64 24.59 -53.07
CA SER A 481 -25.93 24.37 -53.75
C SER A 481 -26.64 23.13 -53.15
N TYR A 482 -27.78 23.39 -52.50
CA TYR A 482 -28.93 22.48 -52.55
C TYR A 482 -29.71 22.88 -53.81
N ASP A 483 -30.21 21.90 -54.57
CA ASP A 483 -31.61 21.84 -54.97
C ASP A 483 -31.91 20.65 -55.89
N ASP A 484 -33.10 20.11 -55.62
CA ASP A 484 -34.13 19.71 -56.57
C ASP A 484 -34.32 18.25 -57.05
N ILE A 485 -35.40 17.70 -56.46
CA ILE A 485 -36.66 17.29 -57.11
C ILE A 485 -36.68 15.97 -57.89
N GLY A 486 -37.39 15.03 -57.25
CA GLY A 486 -38.69 14.57 -57.75
C GLY A 486 -38.70 13.36 -58.68
N ASP A 487 -39.75 12.56 -58.78
CA ASP A 487 -41.07 12.56 -58.15
C ASP A 487 -41.78 11.25 -58.59
N GLN A 488 -42.84 10.87 -57.86
CA GLN A 488 -43.98 9.99 -58.26
C GLN A 488 -43.73 8.47 -58.39
N SER A 489 -44.62 7.56 -57.99
CA SER A 489 -45.97 7.49 -57.37
C SER A 489 -46.27 5.98 -57.19
N GLY A 490 -47.20 5.44 -56.40
CA GLY A 490 -48.36 5.97 -55.68
C GLY A 490 -49.19 4.84 -55.02
N MET A 491 -50.34 5.27 -54.47
CA MET A 491 -51.55 4.52 -54.05
C MET A 491 -51.49 3.63 -52.77
N ARG A 492 -52.11 4.06 -51.66
CA ARG A 492 -53.57 4.03 -51.26
C ARG A 492 -54.01 2.69 -50.63
N MET A 493 -54.34 2.68 -49.33
CA MET A 493 -55.72 2.57 -48.77
C MET A 493 -55.79 2.02 -47.33
N ASN A 494 -56.61 2.70 -46.54
CA ASN A 494 -57.62 2.24 -45.57
C ASN A 494 -57.24 1.47 -44.29
N GLN A 495 -57.56 2.14 -43.17
CA GLN A 495 -58.36 1.65 -42.03
C GLN A 495 -59.07 0.31 -42.26
N PHE A 496 -58.84 -0.68 -41.41
CA PHE A 496 -59.82 -1.15 -40.42
C PHE A 496 -59.21 -2.25 -39.54
N ASP A 497 -59.45 -2.11 -38.25
CA ASP A 497 -59.20 -3.05 -37.17
C ASP A 497 -60.29 -4.15 -37.18
N PRO A 498 -59.96 -5.45 -37.23
CA PRO A 498 -60.91 -6.50 -37.01
C PRO A 498 -60.77 -7.04 -35.58
N PHE A 499 -61.65 -6.52 -34.71
CA PHE A 499 -62.40 -7.25 -33.69
C PHE A 499 -61.69 -8.46 -33.05
N ALA A 500 -61.34 -8.36 -31.77
CA ALA A 500 -62.27 -8.39 -30.64
C ALA A 500 -62.58 -9.81 -30.14
N GLY A 501 -62.76 -9.86 -28.82
CA GLY A 501 -63.36 -10.99 -28.14
C GLY A 501 -62.74 -11.20 -26.77
N LEU A 502 -63.14 -10.38 -25.78
CA LEU A 502 -63.92 -10.85 -24.61
C LEU A 502 -63.06 -11.61 -23.60
N SER A 503 -62.52 -10.94 -22.59
CA SER A 503 -63.17 -10.61 -21.31
C SER A 503 -63.56 -11.84 -20.48
N THR A 504 -62.98 -11.95 -19.28
CA THR A 504 -63.76 -12.04 -18.04
C THR A 504 -62.95 -11.45 -16.90
N ARG A 505 -63.48 -10.38 -16.31
CA ARG A 505 -63.22 -9.98 -14.93
C ARG A 505 -63.71 -11.11 -14.02
N ASP A 506 -62.95 -11.43 -12.99
CA ASP A 506 -63.53 -11.85 -11.72
C ASP A 506 -62.81 -11.16 -10.55
N ASN A 507 -63.62 -10.51 -9.73
CA ASN A 507 -63.27 -9.82 -8.50
C ASN A 507 -62.77 -10.80 -7.44
N LYS A 508 -61.58 -10.57 -6.87
CA LYS A 508 -61.34 -10.76 -5.43
C LYS A 508 -60.38 -9.68 -4.89
N THR A 509 -60.95 -8.75 -4.13
CA THR A 509 -60.27 -7.92 -3.15
C THR A 509 -59.65 -8.82 -2.07
N VAL A 510 -58.32 -8.97 -2.00
CA VAL A 510 -57.58 -9.22 -0.76
C VAL A 510 -56.12 -8.75 -0.90
N SER A 511 -55.70 -7.82 -0.02
CA SER A 511 -54.31 -7.50 0.39
C SER A 511 -53.37 -6.87 -0.65
N SER A 512 -53.15 -5.55 -0.51
CA SER A 512 -52.03 -4.80 -1.11
C SER A 512 -50.68 -5.24 -0.49
N THR A 513 -50.08 -6.27 -1.07
CA THR A 513 -48.65 -6.57 -0.93
C THR A 513 -48.01 -6.33 -2.29
N PHE A 514 -47.07 -5.37 -2.34
CA PHE A 514 -46.21 -5.11 -3.49
C PHE A 514 -45.68 -6.43 -4.07
N PRO A 515 -45.93 -6.76 -5.35
CA PRO A 515 -45.31 -7.90 -5.99
C PRO A 515 -43.87 -7.50 -6.33
N THR A 516 -42.93 -7.89 -5.47
CA THR A 516 -41.49 -7.72 -5.71
C THR A 516 -40.91 -8.64 -6.78
N ASP A 517 -41.71 -9.57 -7.31
CA ASP A 517 -41.26 -10.57 -8.28
C ASP A 517 -40.95 -10.01 -9.68
N GLY A 518 -41.31 -8.75 -9.97
CA GLY A 518 -41.06 -8.09 -11.27
C GLY A 518 -39.94 -7.04 -11.28
N LEU A 519 -39.55 -6.50 -10.12
CA LEU A 519 -38.45 -5.51 -10.01
C LEU A 519 -37.08 -6.18 -9.80
N MET A 520 -37.07 -7.47 -9.44
CA MET A 520 -35.89 -8.23 -9.04
C MET A 520 -35.87 -9.65 -9.64
N SER A 521 -36.24 -9.84 -10.91
CA SER A 521 -35.88 -11.08 -11.61
C SER A 521 -34.44 -11.00 -12.12
N TYR A 522 -33.49 -10.77 -11.21
CA TYR A 522 -32.09 -11.11 -11.48
C TYR A 522 -31.91 -12.60 -11.18
N PRO A 523 -31.03 -13.31 -11.91
CA PRO A 523 -30.62 -14.63 -11.46
C PRO A 523 -30.07 -14.46 -10.04
N ASN A 524 -30.65 -15.18 -9.07
CA ASN A 524 -30.06 -15.36 -7.75
C ASN A 524 -28.60 -15.71 -7.98
N PHE A 525 -27.67 -14.82 -7.63
CA PHE A 525 -26.26 -15.15 -7.65
C PHE A 525 -26.10 -16.40 -6.78
N PRO A 526 -25.66 -17.54 -7.32
CA PRO A 526 -25.53 -18.75 -6.51
C PRO A 526 -24.62 -18.45 -5.33
N ASP A 527 -25.10 -18.76 -4.13
CA ASP A 527 -24.33 -18.70 -2.89
C ASP A 527 -23.18 -19.73 -2.97
N SER A 528 -22.09 -19.37 -3.65
CA SER A 528 -20.92 -20.21 -3.79
C SER A 528 -20.02 -20.05 -2.55
N GLN A 529 -19.55 -21.17 -1.99
CA GLN A 529 -18.89 -21.41 -0.69
C GLN A 529 -17.60 -20.59 -0.34
N GLY A 530 -17.49 -19.32 -0.76
CA GLY A 530 -16.48 -18.33 -0.35
C GLY A 530 -17.01 -17.32 0.67
N GLN A 531 -18.16 -17.67 1.25
CA GLN A 531 -19.01 -16.81 2.06
C GLN A 531 -18.32 -16.22 3.31
N SER A 532 -17.23 -16.79 3.83
CA SER A 532 -16.65 -16.29 5.09
C SER A 532 -16.08 -14.87 4.99
N HIS A 533 -15.59 -14.44 3.83
CA HIS A 533 -15.00 -13.11 3.63
C HIS A 533 -16.04 -12.05 3.26
N GLU A 534 -16.83 -12.31 2.22
CA GLU A 534 -17.87 -11.39 1.73
C GLU A 534 -19.01 -11.21 2.75
N ASN A 535 -19.30 -12.22 3.59
CA ASN A 535 -20.36 -12.09 4.58
C ASN A 535 -20.03 -11.08 5.69
N VAL A 536 -18.75 -10.78 5.91
CA VAL A 536 -18.29 -9.80 6.92
C VAL A 536 -18.41 -8.36 6.43
N LEU A 537 -18.50 -8.13 5.12
CA LEU A 537 -18.64 -6.78 4.57
C LEU A 537 -20.03 -6.21 4.83
N GLN A 538 -20.06 -4.91 5.13
CA GLN A 538 -21.28 -4.15 5.41
C GLN A 538 -22.06 -3.89 4.12
N SER A 539 -23.37 -3.72 4.28
CA SER A 539 -24.24 -3.17 3.24
C SER A 539 -23.96 -1.68 3.05
N PRO A 540 -24.07 -1.13 1.83
CA PRO A 540 -23.97 0.30 1.63
C PRO A 540 -25.13 1.03 2.34
N PRO A 541 -24.87 2.15 3.03
CA PRO A 541 -25.93 2.92 3.68
C PRO A 541 -26.85 3.56 2.62
N VAL A 542 -28.10 3.86 3.00
CA VAL A 542 -28.99 4.72 2.20
C VAL A 542 -28.86 6.14 2.75
N PRO A 543 -28.35 7.12 1.97
CA PRO A 543 -28.23 8.50 2.42
C PRO A 543 -29.59 9.11 2.77
N GLU A 544 -29.62 10.12 3.64
CA GLU A 544 -30.84 10.88 3.87
C GLU A 544 -31.21 11.73 2.65
N LEU A 545 -32.49 11.76 2.32
CA LEU A 545 -33.00 12.43 1.11
C LEU A 545 -32.62 13.92 1.11
N SER A 546 -32.80 14.61 2.24
CA SER A 546 -32.47 16.03 2.38
C SER A 546 -31.02 16.33 2.03
N ASP A 547 -30.09 15.45 2.44
CA ASP A 547 -28.67 15.65 2.25
C ASP A 547 -28.29 15.47 0.78
N THR A 548 -28.86 14.45 0.12
CA THR A 548 -28.67 14.21 -1.32
C THR A 548 -29.22 15.36 -2.15
N LEU A 549 -30.43 15.86 -1.85
CA LEU A 549 -31.03 16.97 -2.59
C LEU A 549 -30.25 18.29 -2.37
N ALA A 550 -29.78 18.55 -1.15
CA ALA A 550 -28.94 19.73 -0.87
C ALA A 550 -27.61 19.71 -1.64
N LYS A 551 -26.95 18.53 -1.70
CA LYS A 551 -25.72 18.33 -2.47
C LYS A 551 -25.96 18.47 -3.98
N TYR A 552 -27.06 17.89 -4.49
CA TYR A 552 -27.48 18.07 -5.88
C TYR A 552 -27.66 19.56 -6.23
N LEU A 553 -28.34 20.31 -5.37
CA LEU A 553 -28.56 21.74 -5.61
C LEU A 553 -27.24 22.53 -5.62
N ASN A 554 -26.31 22.23 -4.71
CA ASN A 554 -24.97 22.83 -4.70
C ASN A 554 -24.20 22.56 -6.00
N TYR A 555 -24.39 21.39 -6.59
CA TYR A 555 -23.80 21.03 -7.87
C TYR A 555 -24.45 21.78 -9.03
N VAL A 556 -25.78 21.81 -9.11
CA VAL A 556 -26.52 22.53 -10.16
C VAL A 556 -26.14 24.01 -10.21
N LYS A 557 -25.92 24.63 -9.04
CA LYS A 557 -25.46 26.02 -8.92
C LYS A 557 -24.19 26.33 -9.72
N VAL A 558 -23.33 25.35 -9.93
CA VAL A 558 -22.05 25.51 -10.66
C VAL A 558 -22.26 25.48 -12.17
N LEU A 559 -23.31 24.81 -12.65
CA LEU A 559 -23.48 24.49 -14.07
C LEU A 559 -24.52 25.32 -14.80
N CYS A 560 -25.43 25.98 -14.08
CA CYS A 560 -26.51 26.76 -14.68
C CYS A 560 -26.53 28.21 -14.23
N ASP A 561 -27.28 29.03 -14.97
CA ASP A 561 -27.55 30.41 -14.60
C ASP A 561 -28.55 30.51 -13.44
N GLN A 562 -28.69 31.71 -12.89
CA GLN A 562 -29.53 31.98 -11.72
C GLN A 562 -31.01 31.66 -11.97
N ALA A 563 -31.53 31.94 -13.18
CA ALA A 563 -32.92 31.67 -13.53
C ALA A 563 -33.22 30.17 -13.60
N THR A 564 -32.34 29.39 -14.22
CA THR A 564 -32.47 27.92 -14.25
C THR A 564 -32.32 27.32 -12.86
N PHE A 565 -31.39 27.84 -12.05
CA PHE A 565 -31.18 27.39 -10.68
C PHE A 565 -32.44 27.55 -9.81
N GLU A 566 -33.12 28.69 -9.89
CA GLU A 566 -34.36 28.94 -9.15
C GLU A 566 -35.50 28.01 -9.59
N LYS A 567 -35.61 27.74 -10.89
CA LYS A 567 -36.58 26.77 -11.42
C LYS A 567 -36.33 25.36 -10.87
N VAL A 568 -35.09 24.87 -10.97
CA VAL A 568 -34.72 23.53 -10.47
C VAL A 568 -34.93 23.45 -8.97
N LYS A 569 -34.61 24.52 -8.22
CA LYS A 569 -34.85 24.56 -6.78
C LYS A 569 -36.34 24.38 -6.44
N ASN A 570 -37.24 25.06 -7.14
CA ASN A 570 -38.67 24.93 -6.90
C ASN A 570 -39.18 23.51 -7.20
N GLU A 571 -38.72 22.90 -8.31
CA GLU A 571 -39.05 21.51 -8.66
C GLU A 571 -38.50 20.51 -7.63
N LEU A 572 -37.31 20.77 -7.09
CA LEU A 572 -36.67 19.96 -6.05
C LEU A 572 -37.40 20.07 -4.71
N ASP A 573 -37.84 21.27 -4.33
CA ASP A 573 -38.61 21.53 -3.12
C ASP A 573 -40.00 20.84 -3.19
N GLU A 574 -40.65 20.86 -4.36
CA GLU A 574 -41.88 20.11 -4.59
C GLU A 574 -41.65 18.59 -4.45
N PHE A 575 -40.63 18.06 -5.14
CA PHE A 575 -40.27 16.64 -5.05
C PHE A 575 -39.95 16.21 -3.61
N ALA A 576 -39.21 17.03 -2.85
CA ALA A 576 -38.88 16.76 -1.45
C ALA A 576 -40.11 16.69 -0.54
N SER A 577 -41.18 17.41 -0.88
CA SER A 577 -42.43 17.46 -0.11
C SER A 577 -43.46 16.41 -0.52
N ARG A 578 -43.37 15.87 -1.74
CA ARG A 578 -44.37 14.98 -2.35
C ARG A 578 -43.81 13.58 -2.59
N GLU A 579 -43.25 13.32 -3.78
CA GLU A 579 -42.88 11.98 -4.23
C GLU A 579 -41.61 11.45 -3.55
N GLY A 580 -40.67 12.33 -3.21
CA GLY A 580 -39.35 11.99 -2.66
C GLY A 580 -39.40 11.15 -1.37
N PRO A 581 -40.14 11.53 -0.33
CA PRO A 581 -40.26 10.74 0.90
C PRO A 581 -40.83 9.34 0.67
N GLU A 582 -41.72 9.18 -0.30
CA GLU A 582 -42.33 7.90 -0.62
C GLU A 582 -41.34 6.97 -1.34
N LEU A 583 -40.60 7.50 -2.32
CA LEU A 583 -39.53 6.79 -3.01
C LEU A 583 -38.39 6.42 -2.04
N GLN A 584 -38.03 7.33 -1.14
CA GLN A 584 -37.01 7.09 -0.11
C GLN A 584 -37.41 5.94 0.83
N LYS A 585 -38.71 5.86 1.18
CA LYS A 585 -39.24 4.76 2.00
C LYS A 585 -39.14 3.42 1.27
N GLU A 586 -39.42 3.37 -0.02
CA GLU A 586 -39.28 2.16 -0.83
C GLU A 586 -37.82 1.74 -0.97
N LEU A 587 -36.91 2.69 -1.23
CA LEU A 587 -35.48 2.41 -1.30
C LEU A 587 -34.96 1.83 0.03
N LYS A 588 -35.37 2.41 1.17
CA LYS A 588 -35.05 1.86 2.50
C LYS A 588 -35.59 0.43 2.69
N GLN A 589 -36.76 0.09 2.12
CA GLN A 589 -37.27 -1.29 2.14
C GLN A 589 -36.45 -2.23 1.27
N VAL A 590 -36.00 -1.79 0.09
CA VAL A 590 -35.08 -2.56 -0.77
C VAL A 590 -33.78 -2.83 -0.02
N ALA A 591 -33.18 -1.81 0.61
CA ALA A 591 -31.96 -1.95 1.40
C ALA A 591 -32.08 -2.83 2.65
N MET A 592 -33.30 -3.03 3.17
CA MET A 592 -33.56 -3.99 4.25
C MET A 592 -33.61 -5.45 3.75
N ARG A 593 -34.00 -5.67 2.49
CA ARG A 593 -34.11 -7.00 1.88
C ARG A 593 -32.82 -7.44 1.24
N GLU A 594 -32.14 -6.51 0.57
CA GLU A 594 -30.92 -6.76 -0.18
C GLU A 594 -29.68 -6.30 0.58
N LYS A 595 -28.63 -7.14 0.57
CA LYS A 595 -27.34 -6.78 1.17
C LYS A 595 -26.61 -5.67 0.39
N ASN A 596 -26.90 -5.53 -0.90
CA ASN A 596 -26.42 -4.43 -1.72
C ASN A 596 -27.54 -3.94 -2.62
N TRP A 597 -28.08 -2.76 -2.29
CA TRP A 597 -29.13 -2.12 -3.07
C TRP A 597 -28.57 -1.31 -4.25
N ILE A 598 -27.30 -0.89 -4.23
CA ILE A 598 -26.70 0.01 -5.23
C ILE A 598 -26.42 -0.72 -6.55
N THR A 599 -25.68 -1.83 -6.50
CA THR A 599 -25.10 -2.47 -7.69
C THR A 599 -26.14 -2.87 -8.75
N PRO A 600 -27.32 -3.41 -8.40
CA PRO A 600 -28.35 -3.73 -9.40
C PRO A 600 -28.84 -2.51 -10.19
N PHE A 601 -29.18 -1.41 -9.51
CA PHE A 601 -29.59 -0.15 -10.15
C PHE A 601 -28.45 0.43 -10.99
N TRP A 602 -27.22 0.45 -10.44
CA TRP A 602 -26.05 0.98 -11.16
C TRP A 602 -25.79 0.22 -12.46
N ILE A 603 -25.74 -1.11 -12.42
CA ILE A 603 -25.45 -1.94 -13.59
C ILE A 603 -26.51 -1.76 -14.67
N ARG A 604 -27.78 -1.70 -14.26
CA ARG A 604 -28.92 -1.49 -15.15
C ARG A 604 -28.86 -0.13 -15.84
N SER A 605 -28.70 0.94 -15.08
CA SER A 605 -28.69 2.31 -15.62
C SER A 605 -27.43 2.62 -16.42
N MET A 606 -26.24 2.21 -15.96
CA MET A 606 -24.98 2.65 -16.56
C MET A 606 -24.51 1.78 -17.72
N TYR A 607 -24.80 0.48 -17.69
CA TYR A 607 -24.29 -0.44 -18.69
C TYR A 607 -25.43 -1.09 -19.49
N LEU A 608 -26.31 -1.87 -18.85
CA LEU A 608 -27.27 -2.72 -19.57
C LEU A 608 -28.33 -1.92 -20.35
N GLY A 609 -28.77 -0.78 -19.81
CA GLY A 609 -29.69 0.15 -20.47
C GLY A 609 -29.02 1.04 -21.53
N ASN A 610 -27.68 1.13 -21.56
CA ASN A 610 -26.97 1.90 -22.57
C ASN A 610 -27.04 1.18 -23.92
N ARG A 611 -27.52 1.88 -24.95
CA ARG A 611 -27.70 1.33 -26.31
C ARG A 611 -26.57 1.66 -27.27
N LEU A 612 -25.60 2.48 -26.86
CA LEU A 612 -24.41 2.76 -27.63
C LEU A 612 -23.60 1.48 -27.92
N PRO A 613 -22.83 1.44 -29.02
CA PRO A 613 -21.88 0.36 -29.27
C PRO A 613 -20.95 0.07 -28.09
N LEU A 614 -20.52 -1.18 -27.94
CA LEU A 614 -19.58 -1.56 -26.89
C LEU A 614 -18.16 -1.01 -27.09
N PRO A 615 -17.48 -1.23 -28.23
CA PRO A 615 -16.12 -0.69 -28.42
C PRO A 615 -16.15 0.84 -28.38
N VAL A 616 -15.06 1.43 -27.89
CA VAL A 616 -14.92 2.86 -27.60
C VAL A 616 -15.77 3.31 -26.43
N TYR A 617 -17.11 3.22 -26.53
CA TYR A 617 -18.06 3.86 -25.60
C TYR A 617 -18.28 3.14 -24.27
N SER A 618 -17.99 1.84 -24.19
CA SER A 618 -18.18 1.03 -22.97
C SER A 618 -17.01 0.13 -22.66
N ASN A 619 -16.37 -0.49 -23.66
CA ASN A 619 -15.28 -1.44 -23.49
C ASN A 619 -13.93 -0.72 -23.55
N PRO A 620 -13.19 -0.64 -22.44
CA PRO A 620 -11.87 -0.03 -22.45
C PRO A 620 -10.81 -1.02 -22.95
N GLY A 621 -9.70 -0.46 -23.42
CA GLY A 621 -8.51 -1.16 -23.84
C GLY A 621 -7.41 -1.08 -22.80
N PHE A 622 -6.61 -2.14 -22.73
CA PHE A 622 -5.42 -2.24 -21.91
C PHE A 622 -4.27 -2.76 -22.76
N ALA A 623 -3.10 -2.13 -22.68
CA ALA A 623 -1.91 -2.57 -23.39
C ALA A 623 -0.79 -2.90 -22.40
N LEU A 624 -0.03 -3.95 -22.69
CA LEU A 624 1.27 -4.26 -22.11
C LEU A 624 2.38 -3.85 -23.08
N PRO A 625 3.64 -3.78 -22.61
CA PRO A 625 4.78 -3.55 -23.49
C PRO A 625 4.88 -4.59 -24.61
N ASP A 626 5.26 -4.12 -25.80
CA ASP A 626 5.48 -4.98 -26.96
C ASP A 626 6.59 -6.02 -26.68
N VAL A 627 6.36 -7.25 -27.15
CA VAL A 627 7.24 -8.41 -26.98
C VAL A 627 7.92 -8.75 -28.30
N VAL A 628 9.24 -8.87 -28.29
CA VAL A 628 9.97 -9.25 -29.51
C VAL A 628 9.91 -10.76 -29.75
N HIS A 629 9.25 -11.18 -30.83
CA HIS A 629 9.24 -12.56 -31.30
C HIS A 629 10.30 -12.79 -32.39
N ARG A 630 11.11 -13.85 -32.29
CA ARG A 630 12.14 -14.16 -33.30
C ARG A 630 11.62 -15.02 -34.45
N SER A 631 10.51 -15.71 -34.22
CA SER A 631 9.86 -16.60 -35.19
C SER A 631 8.36 -16.73 -34.89
N LEU A 632 7.60 -17.22 -35.86
CA LEU A 632 6.18 -17.52 -35.67
C LEU A 632 5.94 -18.59 -34.60
N GLN A 633 6.88 -19.54 -34.47
CA GLN A 633 6.85 -20.55 -33.42
C GLN A 633 7.06 -19.94 -32.03
N ASP A 634 7.94 -18.95 -31.90
CA ASP A 634 8.13 -18.23 -30.64
C ASP A 634 6.89 -17.43 -30.26
N TYR A 635 6.19 -16.85 -31.23
CA TYR A 635 4.88 -16.23 -31.03
C TYR A 635 3.85 -17.24 -30.50
N PHE A 636 3.72 -18.42 -31.12
CA PHE A 636 2.78 -19.45 -30.62
C PHE A 636 3.14 -19.96 -29.22
N ASN A 637 4.43 -20.11 -28.92
CA ASN A 637 4.90 -20.46 -27.58
C ASN A 637 4.55 -19.38 -26.56
N TYR A 638 4.68 -18.10 -26.93
CA TYR A 638 4.30 -16.98 -26.08
C TYR A 638 2.78 -16.98 -25.82
N VAL A 639 1.96 -17.09 -26.86
CA VAL A 639 0.49 -17.14 -26.74
C VAL A 639 0.05 -18.33 -25.88
N ALA A 640 0.65 -19.51 -26.07
CA ALA A 640 0.36 -20.68 -25.23
C ALA A 640 0.73 -20.45 -23.76
N THR A 641 1.86 -19.78 -23.49
CA THR A 641 2.29 -19.43 -22.13
C THR A 641 1.37 -18.39 -21.50
N PHE A 642 0.92 -17.41 -22.29
CA PHE A 642 -0.07 -16.42 -21.87
C PHE A 642 -1.39 -17.08 -21.46
N ILE A 643 -1.93 -17.98 -22.30
CA ILE A 643 -3.14 -18.75 -21.99
C ILE A 643 -2.96 -19.54 -20.68
N HIS A 644 -1.80 -20.20 -20.50
CA HIS A 644 -1.48 -20.88 -19.24
C HIS A 644 -1.51 -19.94 -18.02
N GLY A 645 -0.87 -18.76 -18.13
CA GLY A 645 -0.85 -17.78 -17.05
C GLY A 645 -2.25 -17.28 -16.67
N VAL A 646 -3.14 -17.10 -17.66
CA VAL A 646 -4.54 -16.72 -17.39
C VAL A 646 -5.28 -17.86 -16.68
N PHE A 647 -5.08 -19.12 -17.11
CA PHE A 647 -5.69 -20.28 -16.43
C PHE A 647 -5.10 -20.55 -15.03
N ASP A 648 -3.84 -20.21 -14.80
CA ASP A 648 -3.23 -20.24 -13.47
C ASP A 648 -3.92 -19.23 -12.53
N PHE A 649 -4.13 -18.00 -12.99
CA PHE A 649 -4.92 -17.00 -12.25
C PHE A 649 -6.37 -17.45 -12.05
N LYS A 650 -7.01 -17.99 -13.10
CA LYS A 650 -8.37 -18.54 -13.00
C LYS A 650 -8.45 -19.66 -11.96
N SER A 651 -7.47 -20.54 -11.88
CA SER A 651 -7.40 -21.59 -10.85
C SER A 651 -7.35 -20.99 -9.44
N LEU A 652 -6.69 -19.84 -9.24
CA LEU A 652 -6.76 -19.10 -7.97
C LEU A 652 -8.17 -18.56 -7.68
N ILE A 653 -8.88 -18.05 -8.69
CA ILE A 653 -10.28 -17.60 -8.57
C ILE A 653 -11.22 -18.74 -8.22
N ASP A 654 -11.08 -19.87 -8.91
CA ASP A 654 -11.94 -21.04 -8.73
C ASP A 654 -11.78 -21.63 -7.32
N ARG A 655 -10.54 -21.68 -6.82
CA ARG A 655 -10.20 -22.12 -5.46
C ARG A 655 -10.39 -21.03 -4.40
N LYS A 656 -10.77 -19.81 -4.80
CA LYS A 656 -10.91 -18.63 -3.93
C LYS A 656 -9.64 -18.33 -3.11
N ALA A 657 -8.49 -18.50 -3.75
CA ALA A 657 -7.16 -18.36 -3.16
C ALA A 657 -6.49 -17.01 -3.44
N ILE A 658 -7.15 -16.10 -4.17
CA ILE A 658 -6.66 -14.72 -4.35
C ILE A 658 -6.61 -14.02 -2.99
N ALA A 659 -5.49 -13.35 -2.73
CA ALA A 659 -5.31 -12.58 -1.51
C ALA A 659 -6.37 -11.46 -1.41
N PRO A 660 -7.05 -11.31 -0.27
CA PRO A 660 -7.97 -10.19 -0.08
C PRO A 660 -7.26 -8.84 -0.21
N GLU A 661 -7.88 -7.92 -0.93
CA GLU A 661 -7.41 -6.54 -1.02
C GLU A 661 -7.93 -5.70 0.14
N TYR A 662 -7.22 -4.61 0.45
CA TYR A 662 -7.54 -3.70 1.54
C TYR A 662 -7.68 -2.27 1.02
N SER A 663 -8.62 -1.54 1.62
CA SER A 663 -8.88 -0.15 1.26
C SER A 663 -7.72 0.73 1.74
N THR A 664 -7.21 1.58 0.86
CA THR A 664 -6.24 2.61 1.20
C THR A 664 -6.93 3.94 1.58
N GLY A 665 -6.18 4.92 2.09
CA GLY A 665 -6.68 6.27 2.40
C GLY A 665 -6.80 6.60 3.90
N ARG A 666 -7.50 7.71 4.22
CA ARG A 666 -7.64 8.24 5.60
C ARG A 666 -8.58 7.43 6.50
N ILE A 667 -9.48 6.64 5.89
CA ILE A 667 -10.41 5.77 6.61
C ILE A 667 -9.69 4.46 6.93
N LYS A 668 -9.97 3.88 8.11
CA LYS A 668 -9.39 2.61 8.57
C LYS A 668 -9.34 1.56 7.44
N PRO A 669 -8.19 0.89 7.25
CA PRO A 669 -8.08 -0.17 6.27
C PRO A 669 -9.13 -1.24 6.53
N GLN A 670 -9.95 -1.49 5.54
CA GLN A 670 -11.00 -2.48 5.55
C GLN A 670 -10.78 -3.39 4.36
N LYS A 671 -11.12 -4.66 4.53
CA LYS A 671 -11.20 -5.60 3.42
C LYS A 671 -12.11 -5.06 2.32
N LEU A 672 -11.65 -5.12 1.09
CA LEU A 672 -12.44 -4.79 -0.09
C LEU A 672 -13.19 -6.03 -0.56
N SER A 673 -14.37 -5.83 -1.15
CA SER A 673 -15.10 -6.88 -1.83
C SER A 673 -14.25 -7.40 -2.98
N MET A 674 -14.12 -8.72 -2.98
CA MET A 674 -13.54 -9.52 -4.05
C MET A 674 -14.64 -10.03 -4.98
N GLY A 675 -15.90 -9.63 -4.75
CA GLY A 675 -17.09 -10.02 -5.51
C GLY A 675 -16.89 -9.98 -7.02
N GLN A 676 -16.26 -8.90 -7.52
CA GLN A 676 -16.00 -8.73 -8.95
C GLN A 676 -15.10 -9.83 -9.50
N PHE A 677 -14.05 -10.25 -8.78
CA PHE A 677 -13.08 -11.25 -9.23
C PHE A 677 -13.71 -12.62 -9.47
N TRP A 678 -14.74 -12.98 -8.71
CA TRP A 678 -15.28 -14.33 -8.77
C TRP A 678 -15.97 -14.63 -10.10
N ASP A 679 -16.61 -13.65 -10.73
CA ASP A 679 -17.48 -13.93 -11.87
C ASP A 679 -16.84 -13.55 -13.22
N ILE A 680 -15.61 -13.00 -13.24
CA ILE A 680 -14.99 -12.41 -14.44
C ILE A 680 -14.77 -13.38 -15.62
N PHE A 681 -14.58 -14.67 -15.36
CA PHE A 681 -14.41 -15.69 -16.43
C PHE A 681 -15.72 -16.39 -16.82
N THR A 682 -16.78 -16.19 -16.04
CA THR A 682 -18.10 -16.82 -16.25
C THR A 682 -19.16 -15.84 -16.72
N ALA A 683 -18.83 -14.54 -16.74
CA ALA A 683 -19.71 -13.49 -17.19
C ALA A 683 -19.75 -13.39 -18.74
N TYR A 684 -20.91 -12.98 -19.24
CA TYR A 684 -21.18 -12.68 -20.64
C TYR A 684 -22.28 -11.63 -20.76
N ARG A 685 -22.09 -10.61 -21.58
CA ARG A 685 -23.12 -9.58 -21.83
C ARG A 685 -23.89 -9.90 -23.10
N GLN A 686 -25.10 -10.41 -22.96
CA GLN A 686 -25.99 -10.68 -24.08
C GLN A 686 -26.72 -9.41 -24.53
N ALA A 687 -26.68 -9.13 -25.84
CA ALA A 687 -27.56 -8.15 -26.45
C ALA A 687 -29.04 -8.55 -26.31
N ASN A 688 -29.86 -7.62 -25.83
CA ASN A 688 -31.31 -7.80 -25.76
C ASN A 688 -32.02 -6.47 -25.99
N TYR A 689 -33.26 -6.50 -26.49
CA TYR A 689 -33.97 -5.29 -26.93
C TYR A 689 -34.24 -4.35 -25.74
N ARG A 690 -33.92 -3.06 -25.91
CA ARG A 690 -33.94 -1.97 -24.91
C ARG A 690 -33.04 -2.14 -23.69
N MET A 691 -32.71 -3.36 -23.30
CA MET A 691 -31.88 -3.64 -22.14
C MET A 691 -31.15 -4.96 -22.32
N ASP A 692 -29.82 -4.91 -22.27
CA ASP A 692 -28.96 -6.08 -22.34
C ASP A 692 -29.09 -6.95 -21.07
N ILE A 693 -28.58 -8.18 -21.14
CA ILE A 693 -28.62 -9.14 -20.03
C ILE A 693 -27.19 -9.53 -19.67
N LEU A 694 -26.83 -9.38 -18.39
CA LEU A 694 -25.61 -9.96 -17.84
C LEU A 694 -25.89 -11.42 -17.45
N GLU A 695 -25.35 -12.36 -18.22
CA GLU A 695 -25.40 -13.78 -17.91
C GLU A 695 -24.16 -14.17 -17.10
N ILE A 696 -24.36 -14.89 -16.00
CA ILE A 696 -23.29 -15.47 -15.19
C ILE A 696 -23.49 -16.98 -15.18
N GLN A 697 -22.54 -17.70 -15.74
CA GLN A 697 -22.62 -19.15 -15.79
C GLN A 697 -22.37 -19.77 -14.41
N GLU A 698 -23.21 -20.72 -14.02
CA GLU A 698 -23.02 -21.47 -12.78
C GLU A 698 -21.74 -22.32 -12.85
N ARG A 699 -20.95 -22.26 -11.77
CA ARG A 699 -19.74 -23.08 -11.63
C ARG A 699 -20.16 -24.53 -11.35
N THR A 700 -19.97 -25.42 -12.32
CA THR A 700 -20.15 -26.86 -12.10
C THR A 700 -19.01 -27.37 -11.19
N THR A 701 -19.36 -28.02 -10.08
CA THR A 701 -18.41 -28.55 -9.07
C THR A 701 -17.54 -29.73 -9.55
N GLU A 702 -17.74 -30.19 -10.78
CA GLU A 702 -16.98 -31.28 -11.38
C GLU A 702 -15.85 -30.73 -12.26
N ALA A 703 -14.82 -31.56 -12.48
CA ALA A 703 -13.67 -31.32 -13.36
C ALA A 703 -14.07 -31.22 -14.85
N ALA A 704 -14.92 -30.26 -15.17
CA ALA A 704 -15.46 -30.02 -16.50
C ALA A 704 -14.35 -29.58 -17.45
N ASP A 705 -14.46 -30.01 -18.71
CA ASP A 705 -13.60 -29.55 -19.77
C ASP A 705 -13.85 -28.05 -20.02
N GLU A 706 -12.78 -27.28 -20.19
CA GLU A 706 -12.84 -25.84 -20.44
C GLU A 706 -12.12 -25.51 -21.74
N HIS A 707 -12.64 -24.52 -22.46
CA HIS A 707 -12.10 -24.05 -23.71
C HIS A 707 -12.03 -22.52 -23.76
N VAL A 708 -11.20 -22.04 -24.68
CA VAL A 708 -11.14 -20.64 -25.10
C VAL A 708 -11.64 -20.51 -26.53
N ILE A 709 -12.04 -19.31 -26.92
CA ILE A 709 -12.29 -19.00 -28.33
C ILE A 709 -11.08 -18.27 -28.89
N VAL A 710 -10.52 -18.78 -29.98
CA VAL A 710 -9.44 -18.13 -30.71
C VAL A 710 -10.02 -17.44 -31.94
N MET A 711 -9.97 -16.11 -31.97
CA MET A 711 -10.31 -15.30 -33.13
C MET A 711 -9.08 -15.17 -34.03
N CYS A 712 -9.14 -15.71 -35.24
CA CYS A 712 -8.06 -15.59 -36.23
C CYS A 712 -8.67 -15.28 -37.59
N LYS A 713 -8.26 -14.16 -38.22
CA LYS A 713 -8.78 -13.71 -39.52
C LYS A 713 -10.33 -13.67 -39.56
N ASN A 714 -10.93 -13.09 -38.52
CA ASN A 714 -12.39 -12.96 -38.33
C ASN A 714 -13.14 -14.29 -38.11
N MET A 715 -12.41 -15.40 -37.93
CA MET A 715 -12.99 -16.73 -37.71
C MET A 715 -12.82 -17.17 -36.26
N PRO A 716 -13.91 -17.55 -35.57
CA PRO A 716 -13.85 -18.09 -34.22
C PRO A 716 -13.58 -19.59 -34.20
N PHE A 717 -12.50 -20.01 -33.54
CA PHE A 717 -12.14 -21.40 -33.31
C PHE A 717 -12.31 -21.77 -31.83
N VAL A 718 -12.77 -22.99 -31.55
CA VAL A 718 -12.76 -23.55 -30.20
C VAL A 718 -11.40 -24.21 -29.98
N LEU A 719 -10.70 -23.77 -28.93
CA LEU A 719 -9.48 -24.40 -28.45
C LEU A 719 -9.72 -25.00 -27.05
N PRO A 720 -9.83 -26.33 -26.92
CA PRO A 720 -9.88 -26.98 -25.62
C PRO A 720 -8.56 -26.74 -24.85
N VAL A 721 -8.65 -26.28 -23.60
CA VAL A 721 -7.48 -25.95 -22.76
C VAL A 721 -7.41 -26.83 -21.52
N VAL A 722 -8.54 -27.07 -20.85
CA VAL A 722 -8.63 -27.98 -19.70
C VAL A 722 -9.39 -29.22 -20.13
N LEU A 723 -8.79 -30.39 -19.92
CA LEU A 723 -9.41 -31.68 -20.18
C LEU A 723 -9.33 -32.54 -18.91
N LYS A 724 -10.46 -33.09 -18.45
CA LYS A 724 -10.54 -33.90 -17.23
C LYS A 724 -9.91 -33.21 -16.02
N GLY A 725 -10.11 -31.90 -15.90
CA GLY A 725 -9.56 -31.05 -14.83
C GLY A 725 -8.06 -30.77 -14.90
N LYS A 726 -7.37 -31.08 -16.00
CA LYS A 726 -5.95 -30.77 -16.20
C LYS A 726 -5.76 -29.84 -17.39
N ILE A 727 -4.93 -28.81 -17.21
CA ILE A 727 -4.51 -27.92 -18.30
C ILE A 727 -3.59 -28.70 -19.26
N ARG A 728 -3.87 -28.62 -20.56
CA ARG A 728 -3.04 -29.21 -21.63
C ARG A 728 -1.65 -28.59 -21.66
N THR A 729 -0.65 -29.30 -22.18
CA THR A 729 0.75 -28.85 -22.17
C THR A 729 0.97 -27.65 -23.09
N LEU A 730 2.01 -26.84 -22.81
CA LEU A 730 2.37 -25.70 -23.67
C LEU A 730 2.65 -26.12 -25.12
N LYS A 731 3.28 -27.29 -25.31
CA LYS A 731 3.59 -27.81 -26.65
C LYS A 731 2.32 -28.16 -27.43
N GLU A 732 1.34 -28.78 -26.77
CA GLU A 732 0.05 -29.11 -27.40
C GLU A 732 -0.70 -27.83 -27.79
N LEU A 733 -0.79 -26.85 -26.89
CA LEU A 733 -1.46 -25.57 -27.18
C LEU A 733 -0.75 -24.79 -28.28
N SER A 734 0.59 -24.73 -28.26
CA SER A 734 1.39 -24.06 -29.29
C SER A 734 1.20 -24.70 -30.67
N ASN A 735 1.21 -26.03 -30.75
CA ASN A 735 0.94 -26.75 -32.00
C ASN A 735 -0.49 -26.50 -32.51
N ASP A 736 -1.48 -26.46 -31.62
CA ASP A 736 -2.87 -26.19 -31.99
C ASP A 736 -3.07 -24.74 -32.44
N LEU A 737 -2.36 -23.78 -31.87
CA LEU A 737 -2.37 -22.38 -32.33
C LEU A 737 -1.79 -22.27 -33.74
N SER A 738 -0.69 -22.97 -34.05
CA SER A 738 -0.17 -23.07 -35.42
C SER A 738 -1.20 -23.67 -36.37
N ARG A 739 -1.84 -24.77 -35.97
CA ARG A 739 -2.90 -25.43 -36.75
C ARG A 739 -4.11 -24.52 -36.99
N ILE A 740 -4.52 -23.71 -36.01
CA ILE A 740 -5.60 -22.73 -36.16
C ILE A 740 -5.24 -21.70 -37.25
N VAL A 741 -4.02 -21.17 -37.23
CA VAL A 741 -3.57 -20.20 -38.25
C VAL A 741 -3.50 -20.85 -39.64
N GLU A 742 -3.02 -22.09 -39.74
CA GLU A 742 -3.01 -22.86 -41.00
C GLU A 742 -4.42 -23.09 -41.55
N LEU A 743 -5.35 -23.52 -40.70
CA LEU A 743 -6.77 -23.71 -41.07
C LEU A 743 -7.42 -22.40 -41.49
N ALA A 744 -7.15 -21.31 -40.76
CA ALA A 744 -7.64 -19.99 -41.10
C ALA A 744 -7.12 -19.53 -42.47
N ASN A 745 -5.84 -19.75 -42.78
CA ASN A 745 -5.27 -19.42 -44.09
C ASN A 745 -5.92 -20.23 -45.21
N ALA A 746 -6.11 -21.54 -45.02
CA ALA A 746 -6.76 -22.41 -46.00
C ALA A 746 -8.21 -21.98 -46.30
N GLU A 747 -8.97 -21.63 -45.25
CA GLU A 747 -10.36 -21.20 -45.37
C GLU A 747 -10.53 -19.80 -45.96
N ASN A 748 -9.59 -18.88 -45.71
CA ASN A 748 -9.68 -17.50 -46.17
C ASN A 748 -9.64 -17.36 -47.70
N HIS A 749 -9.05 -18.34 -48.41
CA HIS A 749 -9.04 -18.38 -49.88
C HIS A 749 -10.44 -18.56 -50.51
N SER A 750 -11.47 -18.87 -49.71
CA SER A 750 -12.85 -19.06 -50.19
C SER A 750 -13.63 -17.77 -50.48
N ASN A 751 -13.07 -16.57 -50.20
CA ASN A 751 -13.60 -15.22 -50.50
C ASN A 751 -15.05 -14.88 -50.07
N ASN A 752 -15.77 -15.78 -49.40
CA ASN A 752 -17.22 -15.68 -49.19
C ASN A 752 -17.65 -15.70 -47.72
N ARG A 753 -16.72 -15.62 -46.76
CA ARG A 753 -17.02 -15.64 -45.32
C ARG A 753 -17.14 -14.23 -44.76
N LEU A 754 -18.30 -13.92 -44.19
CA LEU A 754 -18.57 -12.66 -43.51
C LEU A 754 -18.03 -12.69 -42.08
N ALA A 755 -17.56 -11.54 -41.59
CA ALA A 755 -17.03 -11.40 -40.24
C ALA A 755 -18.15 -11.35 -39.21
N ILE A 756 -18.51 -12.52 -38.67
CA ILE A 756 -19.67 -12.66 -37.75
C ILE A 756 -19.52 -11.79 -36.50
N GLY A 757 -18.29 -11.57 -36.01
CA GLY A 757 -18.00 -10.73 -34.84
C GLY A 757 -18.45 -9.28 -34.98
N ALA A 758 -18.61 -8.79 -36.22
CA ALA A 758 -19.05 -7.42 -36.51
C ALA A 758 -20.42 -7.08 -35.90
N VAL A 759 -21.30 -8.06 -35.66
CA VAL A 759 -22.61 -7.81 -35.04
C VAL A 759 -22.52 -7.41 -33.56
N THR A 760 -21.36 -7.63 -32.92
CA THR A 760 -21.16 -7.28 -31.51
C THR A 760 -20.70 -5.84 -31.30
N MET A 761 -20.29 -5.15 -32.37
CA MET A 761 -19.70 -3.80 -32.32
C MET A 761 -20.68 -2.66 -32.65
N ILE A 762 -21.95 -2.99 -32.91
CA ILE A 762 -22.98 -2.02 -33.31
C ILE A 762 -23.87 -1.62 -32.13
N ASN A 763 -24.80 -0.70 -32.38
CA ASN A 763 -25.88 -0.36 -31.45
C ASN A 763 -26.54 -1.62 -30.88
N ARG A 764 -26.80 -1.60 -29.57
CA ARG A 764 -27.20 -2.80 -28.83
C ARG A 764 -28.56 -3.36 -29.26
N ASP A 765 -29.50 -2.54 -29.74
CA ASP A 765 -30.81 -3.02 -30.24
C ASP A 765 -30.67 -3.76 -31.57
N ARG A 766 -29.72 -3.34 -32.40
CA ARG A 766 -29.38 -4.02 -33.63
C ARG A 766 -28.60 -5.30 -33.36
N ALA A 767 -27.67 -5.27 -32.40
CA ALA A 767 -27.00 -6.48 -31.92
C ALA A 767 -28.01 -7.50 -31.39
N ALA A 768 -29.06 -7.05 -30.68
CA ALA A 768 -30.14 -7.91 -30.21
C ALA A 768 -30.94 -8.55 -31.36
N SER A 769 -31.17 -7.80 -32.44
CA SER A 769 -31.83 -8.32 -33.66
C SER A 769 -30.97 -9.38 -34.36
N ALA A 770 -29.64 -9.16 -34.43
CA ALA A 770 -28.69 -10.15 -34.93
C ALA A 770 -28.67 -11.41 -34.05
N TYR A 771 -28.66 -11.22 -32.74
CA TYR A 771 -28.67 -12.28 -31.73
C TYR A 771 -29.92 -13.17 -31.86
N GLN A 772 -31.11 -12.57 -31.99
CA GLN A 772 -32.35 -13.31 -32.23
C GLN A 772 -32.31 -14.12 -33.53
N SER A 773 -31.74 -13.55 -34.59
CA SER A 773 -31.58 -14.25 -35.88
C SER A 773 -30.63 -15.44 -35.77
N LEU A 774 -29.51 -15.26 -35.05
CA LEU A 774 -28.57 -16.34 -34.74
C LEU A 774 -29.21 -17.47 -33.94
N GLN A 775 -30.14 -17.17 -33.04
CA GLN A 775 -30.84 -18.20 -32.26
C GLN A 775 -31.83 -19.06 -33.10
N ARG A 776 -32.19 -18.67 -34.32
CA ARG A 776 -33.16 -19.46 -35.13
C ARG A 776 -32.60 -20.81 -35.57
N ASP A 777 -31.30 -20.88 -35.85
CA ASP A 777 -30.63 -22.09 -36.31
C ASP A 777 -29.87 -22.81 -35.19
N GLU A 778 -29.99 -24.14 -35.14
CA GLU A 778 -29.35 -24.97 -34.10
C GLU A 778 -27.82 -25.01 -34.19
N THR A 779 -27.23 -24.87 -35.39
CA THR A 779 -25.78 -24.78 -35.56
C THR A 779 -25.26 -23.47 -34.99
N ASN A 780 -25.94 -22.36 -35.30
CA ASN A 780 -25.60 -21.04 -34.77
C ASN A 780 -25.75 -20.97 -33.25
N LYS A 781 -26.83 -21.53 -32.68
CA LYS A 781 -27.01 -21.66 -31.24
C LYS A 781 -25.86 -22.39 -30.56
N LYS A 782 -25.40 -23.51 -31.12
CA LYS A 782 -24.26 -24.27 -30.58
C LYS A 782 -22.98 -23.44 -30.61
N SER A 783 -22.70 -22.75 -31.73
CA SER A 783 -21.54 -21.87 -31.86
C SER A 783 -21.58 -20.71 -30.87
N LEU A 784 -22.73 -20.04 -30.75
CA LEU A 784 -22.96 -18.96 -29.80
C LEU A 784 -22.82 -19.43 -28.35
N ASN A 785 -23.36 -20.60 -28.01
CA ASN A 785 -23.21 -21.19 -26.68
C ASN A 785 -21.74 -21.54 -26.38
N ALA A 786 -20.97 -22.00 -27.36
CA ALA A 786 -19.53 -22.21 -27.19
C ALA A 786 -18.80 -20.88 -26.88
N ILE A 787 -19.19 -19.75 -27.51
CA ILE A 787 -18.61 -18.44 -27.20
C ILE A 787 -19.03 -17.96 -25.81
N LYS A 788 -20.30 -18.09 -25.43
CA LYS A 788 -20.77 -17.71 -24.09
C LYS A 788 -20.00 -18.45 -22.98
N ARG A 789 -19.86 -19.77 -23.15
CA ARG A 789 -19.26 -20.68 -22.17
C ARG A 789 -17.74 -20.70 -22.14
N CYS A 790 -17.06 -20.05 -23.09
CA CYS A 790 -15.59 -20.04 -23.07
C CYS A 790 -15.09 -19.26 -21.86
N ALA A 791 -13.89 -19.57 -21.37
CA ALA A 791 -13.28 -18.81 -20.28
C ALA A 791 -13.00 -17.36 -20.70
N PHE A 792 -12.43 -17.18 -21.89
CA PHE A 792 -12.11 -15.90 -22.50
C PHE A 792 -11.87 -16.06 -24.01
N VAL A 793 -11.76 -14.94 -24.71
CA VAL A 793 -11.40 -14.87 -26.14
C VAL A 793 -9.91 -14.52 -26.27
N VAL A 794 -9.23 -15.15 -27.23
CA VAL A 794 -7.85 -14.83 -27.64
C VAL A 794 -7.88 -14.38 -29.10
N CYS A 795 -7.43 -13.19 -29.40
CA CYS A 795 -7.38 -12.63 -30.75
C CYS A 795 -5.95 -12.71 -31.28
N LEU A 796 -5.74 -13.50 -32.33
CA LEU A 796 -4.49 -13.57 -33.07
C LEU A 796 -4.55 -12.58 -34.22
N ASP A 797 -3.97 -11.41 -33.99
CA ASP A 797 -4.07 -10.26 -34.89
C ASP A 797 -2.83 -10.12 -35.78
N GLU A 798 -3.06 -9.52 -36.95
CA GLU A 798 -1.98 -9.09 -37.82
C GLU A 798 -1.18 -7.93 -37.19
N ALA A 799 -0.04 -7.60 -37.78
CA ALA A 799 0.82 -6.52 -37.28
C ALA A 799 0.03 -5.20 -37.20
N MET A 800 0.27 -4.42 -36.15
CA MET A 800 -0.47 -3.18 -35.91
C MET A 800 -0.18 -2.17 -37.02
N SER A 801 -1.26 -1.56 -37.54
CA SER A 801 -1.17 -0.48 -38.51
C SER A 801 -1.05 0.87 -37.81
N GLY A 802 -0.05 1.67 -38.20
CA GLY A 802 0.12 3.04 -37.73
C GLY A 802 1.31 3.70 -38.43
N LYS A 803 1.35 5.04 -38.47
CA LYS A 803 2.54 5.76 -38.94
C LYS A 803 3.66 5.56 -37.91
N GLU A 804 4.90 5.34 -38.34
CA GLU A 804 6.08 5.19 -37.45
C GLU A 804 6.33 6.41 -36.52
N THR A 805 5.57 7.50 -36.68
CA THR A 805 5.72 8.77 -35.95
C THR A 805 4.89 8.89 -34.67
N GLU A 806 4.04 7.91 -34.32
CA GLU A 806 3.17 7.95 -33.13
C GLU A 806 3.80 7.26 -31.91
N ASP A 807 3.43 7.66 -30.68
CA ASP A 807 3.88 6.96 -29.46
C ASP A 807 3.46 5.49 -29.55
N PRO A 808 4.36 4.52 -29.36
CA PRO A 808 4.02 3.09 -29.46
C PRO A 808 2.84 2.69 -28.58
N LEU A 809 2.67 3.30 -27.41
CA LEU A 809 1.55 3.03 -26.51
C LEU A 809 0.22 3.56 -27.05
N GLU A 810 0.21 4.73 -27.69
CA GLU A 810 -0.99 5.27 -28.35
C GLU A 810 -1.48 4.28 -29.41
N ARG A 811 -0.57 3.85 -30.28
CA ARG A 811 -0.86 2.87 -31.33
C ARG A 811 -1.39 1.56 -30.75
N SER A 812 -0.73 1.01 -29.73
CA SER A 812 -1.16 -0.22 -29.09
C SER A 812 -2.54 -0.08 -28.46
N LEU A 813 -2.83 1.01 -27.73
CA LEU A 813 -4.14 1.23 -27.11
C LEU A 813 -5.27 1.40 -28.12
N VAL A 814 -5.05 2.18 -29.19
CA VAL A 814 -6.03 2.30 -30.29
C VAL A 814 -6.32 0.92 -30.88
N HIS A 815 -5.30 0.09 -31.07
CA HIS A 815 -5.46 -1.29 -31.56
C HIS A 815 -6.21 -2.20 -30.57
N MET A 816 -5.97 -2.06 -29.27
CA MET A 816 -6.70 -2.85 -28.26
C MET A 816 -8.18 -2.47 -28.16
N ILE A 817 -8.53 -1.20 -28.41
CA ILE A 817 -9.92 -0.71 -28.38
C ILE A 817 -10.65 -1.03 -29.68
N THR A 818 -10.02 -0.77 -30.82
CA THR A 818 -10.68 -0.72 -32.14
C THR A 818 -10.14 -1.74 -33.16
N GLY A 819 -9.12 -2.52 -32.81
CA GLY A 819 -8.44 -3.41 -33.76
C GLY A 819 -7.72 -2.70 -34.90
N GLY A 820 -7.42 -1.40 -34.75
CA GLY A 820 -6.75 -0.57 -35.75
C GLY A 820 -7.69 -0.05 -36.84
N GLY A 821 -9.00 -0.25 -36.72
CA GLY A 821 -10.01 0.21 -37.67
C GLY A 821 -10.53 -0.87 -38.62
N PRO A 822 -11.52 -0.54 -39.47
CA PRO A 822 -12.26 -1.50 -40.30
C PRO A 822 -11.42 -2.23 -41.36
N LYS A 823 -10.29 -1.64 -41.77
CA LYS A 823 -9.37 -2.24 -42.75
C LYS A 823 -8.38 -3.23 -42.12
N HIS A 824 -8.40 -3.35 -40.79
CA HIS A 824 -7.45 -4.12 -40.00
C HIS A 824 -8.19 -5.22 -39.22
N SER A 825 -7.99 -5.29 -37.90
CA SER A 825 -8.46 -6.39 -37.04
C SER A 825 -9.73 -6.07 -36.25
N LEU A 826 -10.46 -4.98 -36.56
CA LEU A 826 -11.68 -4.57 -35.84
C LEU A 826 -12.71 -5.71 -35.73
N PHE A 827 -12.89 -6.48 -36.80
CA PHE A 827 -13.89 -7.56 -36.83
C PHE A 827 -13.36 -8.90 -36.28
N ASN A 828 -12.08 -8.97 -35.91
CA ASN A 828 -11.46 -10.14 -35.30
C ASN A 828 -11.69 -10.17 -33.78
N ARG A 829 -12.94 -9.91 -33.37
CA ARG A 829 -13.36 -9.65 -31.98
C ARG A 829 -14.73 -10.25 -31.68
N TRP A 830 -15.03 -10.38 -30.40
CA TRP A 830 -16.35 -10.64 -29.84
C TRP A 830 -16.59 -9.77 -28.59
N PHE A 831 -17.06 -8.53 -28.81
CA PHE A 831 -17.10 -7.48 -27.77
C PHE A 831 -18.02 -7.76 -26.58
N GLU A 832 -18.91 -8.74 -26.70
CA GLU A 832 -19.81 -9.17 -25.63
C GLU A 832 -19.14 -10.06 -24.57
N LYS A 833 -17.95 -10.61 -24.86
CA LYS A 833 -17.22 -11.43 -23.88
C LYS A 833 -16.42 -10.54 -22.94
N THR A 834 -16.47 -10.86 -21.64
CA THR A 834 -15.82 -10.07 -20.57
C THR A 834 -14.35 -9.80 -20.81
N PHE A 835 -13.57 -10.80 -21.23
CA PHE A 835 -12.17 -10.61 -21.60
C PHE A 835 -11.86 -11.13 -22.98
N GLN A 836 -11.21 -10.27 -23.75
CA GLN A 836 -10.60 -10.58 -25.03
C GLN A 836 -9.13 -10.19 -24.96
N PHE A 837 -8.23 -11.16 -24.93
CA PHE A 837 -6.80 -10.91 -24.97
C PHE A 837 -6.33 -10.83 -26.41
N ILE A 838 -5.61 -9.77 -26.75
CA ILE A 838 -5.22 -9.46 -28.12
C ILE A 838 -3.70 -9.60 -28.20
N LEU A 839 -3.23 -10.46 -29.10
CA LEU A 839 -1.80 -10.73 -29.31
C LEU A 839 -1.49 -10.60 -30.80
N THR A 840 -0.70 -9.60 -31.16
CA THR A 840 -0.36 -9.28 -32.55
C THR A 840 0.95 -9.96 -32.96
N TYR A 841 1.10 -10.30 -34.24
CA TYR A 841 2.32 -10.98 -34.73
C TYR A 841 3.60 -10.14 -34.57
N ASP A 842 3.50 -8.82 -34.51
CA ASP A 842 4.60 -7.88 -34.29
C ASP A 842 4.92 -7.64 -32.81
N GLY A 843 4.20 -8.30 -31.89
CA GLY A 843 4.54 -8.32 -30.46
C GLY A 843 3.63 -7.54 -29.54
N GLY A 844 2.62 -6.84 -30.05
CA GLY A 844 1.62 -6.15 -29.23
C GLY A 844 0.81 -7.13 -28.38
N VAL A 845 0.68 -6.82 -27.10
CA VAL A 845 -0.06 -7.62 -26.13
C VAL A 845 -1.00 -6.72 -25.35
N GLY A 846 -2.26 -7.12 -25.22
CA GLY A 846 -3.23 -6.34 -24.48
C GLY A 846 -4.56 -7.04 -24.29
N ALA A 847 -5.56 -6.26 -23.89
CA ALA A 847 -6.90 -6.73 -23.67
C ALA A 847 -7.95 -5.68 -24.09
N ASN A 848 -9.10 -6.17 -24.54
CA ASN A 848 -10.36 -5.44 -24.56
C ASN A 848 -11.29 -6.07 -23.53
N TYR A 849 -11.88 -5.29 -22.64
CA TYR A 849 -12.71 -5.83 -21.57
C TYR A 849 -14.12 -5.23 -21.56
N GLU A 850 -15.12 -6.08 -21.33
CA GLU A 850 -16.53 -5.66 -21.21
C GLU A 850 -16.82 -5.24 -19.77
N HIS A 851 -17.22 -3.98 -19.60
CA HIS A 851 -17.16 -3.27 -18.33
C HIS A 851 -18.33 -3.58 -17.37
N THR A 852 -19.39 -4.24 -17.85
CA THR A 852 -20.56 -4.59 -17.02
C THR A 852 -20.17 -5.56 -15.90
N ALA A 853 -19.28 -6.52 -16.17
CA ALA A 853 -18.92 -7.57 -15.22
C ALA A 853 -17.95 -7.09 -14.11
N ALA A 854 -17.00 -6.22 -14.46
CA ALA A 854 -15.93 -5.79 -13.55
C ALA A 854 -15.42 -4.37 -13.87
N ASP A 855 -14.80 -3.74 -12.87
CA ASP A 855 -14.03 -2.51 -13.02
C ASP A 855 -12.57 -2.81 -13.43
N GLY A 856 -11.75 -1.77 -13.62
CA GLY A 856 -10.36 -1.94 -14.08
C GLY A 856 -9.44 -2.72 -13.12
N ALA A 857 -9.71 -2.74 -11.81
CA ALA A 857 -8.83 -3.38 -10.83
C ALA A 857 -8.64 -4.91 -11.07
N PRO A 858 -9.70 -5.73 -11.20
CA PRO A 858 -9.56 -7.14 -11.59
C PRO A 858 -8.73 -7.39 -12.85
N LEU A 859 -8.87 -6.55 -13.87
CA LEU A 859 -8.10 -6.68 -15.11
C LEU A 859 -6.61 -6.42 -14.87
N ILE A 860 -6.26 -5.33 -14.16
CA ILE A 860 -4.86 -4.97 -13.88
C ILE A 860 -4.19 -6.10 -13.09
N THR A 861 -4.83 -6.58 -12.01
CA THR A 861 -4.30 -7.68 -11.20
C THR A 861 -4.09 -8.96 -12.02
N LEU A 862 -5.01 -9.27 -12.93
CA LEU A 862 -4.87 -10.41 -13.84
C LEU A 862 -3.68 -10.22 -14.80
N MET A 863 -3.59 -9.07 -15.46
CA MET A 863 -2.53 -8.80 -16.43
C MET A 863 -1.15 -8.77 -15.79
N GLU A 864 -1.02 -8.26 -14.56
CA GLU A 864 0.21 -8.34 -13.78
C GLU A 864 0.59 -9.78 -13.43
N HIS A 865 -0.37 -10.57 -12.94
CA HIS A 865 -0.13 -11.99 -12.65
C HIS A 865 0.36 -12.74 -13.89
N VAL A 866 -0.26 -12.50 -15.05
CA VAL A 866 0.17 -13.12 -16.32
C VAL A 866 1.57 -12.65 -16.72
N ALA A 867 1.88 -11.36 -16.57
CA ALA A 867 3.21 -10.83 -16.84
C ALA A 867 4.28 -11.46 -15.92
N ASP A 868 3.98 -11.67 -14.63
CA ASP A 868 4.87 -12.36 -13.68
C ASP A 868 5.00 -13.84 -14.00
N PHE A 869 3.92 -14.48 -14.41
CA PHE A 869 3.94 -15.88 -14.82
C PHE A 869 4.88 -16.10 -16.01
N ILE A 870 4.83 -15.19 -16.99
CA ILE A 870 5.71 -15.23 -18.17
C ILE A 870 7.16 -14.91 -17.81
N SER A 871 7.41 -13.88 -16.99
CA SER A 871 8.76 -13.41 -16.64
C SER A 871 9.52 -14.39 -15.75
N ASN A 872 8.83 -15.05 -14.81
CA ASN A 872 9.44 -16.01 -13.88
C ASN A 872 9.86 -17.33 -14.55
N GLY A 873 9.65 -17.47 -15.88
CA GLY A 873 10.17 -18.57 -16.69
C GLY A 873 9.81 -19.91 -16.08
N THR A 874 8.56 -20.34 -16.23
CA THR A 874 8.00 -21.50 -15.52
C THR A 874 8.97 -22.69 -15.44
N LYS A 875 9.29 -23.10 -14.20
CA LYS A 875 9.55 -24.49 -13.83
C LYS A 875 8.28 -25.30 -14.13
N LEU A 876 8.02 -25.63 -15.38
CA LEU A 876 6.85 -26.42 -15.73
C LEU A 876 6.99 -27.83 -15.13
N CYS A 877 6.08 -28.15 -14.20
CA CYS A 877 5.77 -29.55 -13.91
C CYS A 877 5.38 -30.23 -15.22
N ASN A 878 5.99 -31.39 -15.48
CA ASN A 878 5.58 -32.30 -16.55
C ASN A 878 4.13 -32.73 -16.29
N THR A 879 3.14 -31.98 -16.76
CA THR A 879 1.76 -32.43 -16.80
C THR A 879 1.68 -33.54 -17.84
N VAL A 880 1.21 -34.70 -17.40
CA VAL A 880 1.01 -35.90 -18.23
C VAL A 880 0.07 -35.55 -19.38
N ALA A 881 0.44 -35.94 -20.60
CA ALA A 881 -0.34 -35.74 -21.82
C ALA A 881 -1.81 -36.12 -21.61
N ALA A 882 -2.71 -35.15 -21.79
CA ALA A 882 -4.14 -35.41 -21.86
C ALA A 882 -4.47 -35.85 -23.29
N THR A 883 -5.39 -36.80 -23.46
CA THR A 883 -5.89 -37.28 -24.76
C THR A 883 -6.13 -36.11 -25.73
N GLU A 884 -5.59 -36.21 -26.96
CA GLU A 884 -5.65 -35.16 -27.99
C GLU A 884 -7.10 -34.74 -28.31
N ALA A 885 -7.50 -33.54 -27.90
CA ALA A 885 -8.65 -32.83 -28.48
C ALA A 885 -8.13 -31.77 -29.46
N ALA A 886 -8.55 -31.84 -30.72
CA ALA A 886 -8.12 -30.90 -31.75
C ALA A 886 -9.00 -29.63 -31.77
N PRO A 887 -8.43 -28.46 -32.12
CA PRO A 887 -9.21 -27.24 -32.29
C PRO A 887 -10.13 -27.37 -33.52
N PHE A 888 -11.28 -26.72 -33.48
CA PHE A 888 -12.24 -26.73 -34.58
C PHE A 888 -12.90 -25.37 -34.81
N LEU A 889 -13.22 -25.09 -36.07
CA LEU A 889 -13.86 -23.85 -36.51
C LEU A 889 -15.36 -23.87 -36.16
N LEU A 890 -15.86 -22.79 -35.55
CA LEU A 890 -17.30 -22.62 -35.35
C LEU A 890 -18.00 -22.37 -36.69
N GLN A 891 -19.10 -23.08 -36.90
CA GLN A 891 -19.89 -22.99 -38.13
C GLN A 891 -21.07 -22.04 -37.95
N TRP A 892 -21.39 -21.32 -39.02
CA TRP A 892 -22.49 -20.36 -39.05
C TRP A 892 -23.35 -20.58 -40.30
N ARG A 893 -24.67 -20.70 -40.10
CA ARG A 893 -25.68 -20.72 -41.14
C ARG A 893 -26.30 -19.33 -41.21
N LEU A 894 -25.94 -18.59 -42.26
CA LEU A 894 -26.36 -17.20 -42.42
C LEU A 894 -27.57 -17.15 -43.37
N ASP A 895 -28.72 -16.69 -42.87
CA ASP A 895 -29.83 -16.26 -43.72
C ASP A 895 -29.55 -14.87 -44.32
N ASP A 896 -30.37 -14.44 -45.28
CA ASP A 896 -30.12 -13.20 -45.99
C ASP A 896 -30.28 -11.96 -45.10
N ASP A 897 -31.17 -12.02 -44.10
CA ASP A 897 -31.33 -10.99 -43.07
C ASP A 897 -30.04 -10.82 -42.25
N LEU A 898 -29.48 -11.92 -41.73
CA LEU A 898 -28.26 -11.89 -40.94
C LEU A 898 -27.05 -11.47 -41.79
N LYS A 899 -26.97 -11.89 -43.06
CA LYS A 899 -25.93 -11.41 -43.98
C LYS A 899 -26.04 -9.90 -44.19
N ALA A 900 -27.25 -9.37 -44.35
CA ALA A 900 -27.49 -7.94 -44.51
C ALA A 900 -27.09 -7.17 -43.24
N ILE A 901 -27.45 -7.68 -42.06
CA ILE A 901 -27.02 -7.09 -40.78
C ILE A 901 -25.50 -7.05 -40.70
N ILE A 902 -24.81 -8.17 -40.90
CA ILE A 902 -23.33 -8.22 -40.83
C ILE A 902 -22.68 -7.23 -41.81
N LYS A 903 -23.18 -7.16 -43.05
CA LYS A 903 -22.68 -6.20 -44.05
C LYS A 903 -22.90 -4.75 -43.62
N SER A 904 -24.08 -4.42 -43.11
CA SER A 904 -24.37 -3.09 -42.57
C SER A 904 -23.46 -2.77 -41.38
N SER A 905 -23.27 -3.73 -40.47
CA SER A 905 -22.40 -3.55 -39.30
C SER A 905 -20.99 -3.15 -39.71
N MET A 906 -20.40 -3.83 -40.70
CA MET A 906 -19.07 -3.49 -41.21
C MET A 906 -19.01 -2.06 -41.82
N GLY A 907 -20.12 -1.56 -42.36
CA GLY A 907 -20.23 -0.17 -42.87
C GLY A 907 -20.32 0.89 -41.77
N GLU A 908 -20.74 0.53 -40.56
CA GLU A 908 -20.88 1.41 -39.39
C GLU A 908 -19.60 1.54 -38.56
N ALA A 909 -18.50 0.96 -39.03
CA ALA A 909 -17.22 0.93 -38.34
C ALA A 909 -16.46 2.28 -38.32
N GLY A 910 -17.08 3.37 -38.79
CA GLY A 910 -16.46 4.71 -38.87
C GLY A 910 -16.02 5.26 -37.51
N PHE A 911 -16.71 4.91 -36.42
CA PHE A 911 -16.36 5.32 -35.05
C PHE A 911 -14.92 4.93 -34.66
N ALA A 912 -14.37 3.87 -35.26
CA ALA A 912 -13.00 3.44 -34.98
C ALA A 912 -11.94 4.44 -35.49
N GLU A 913 -12.25 5.16 -36.57
CA GLU A 913 -11.39 6.21 -37.14
C GLU A 913 -11.61 7.58 -36.47
N GLU A 914 -12.72 7.75 -35.74
CA GLU A 914 -13.05 8.98 -34.99
C GLU A 914 -12.37 9.06 -33.60
N LEU A 915 -11.86 7.95 -33.09
CA LEU A 915 -11.17 7.91 -31.79
C LEU A 915 -9.84 8.67 -31.84
N ASP A 916 -9.80 9.84 -31.20
CA ASP A 916 -8.55 10.57 -30.94
C ASP A 916 -8.03 10.23 -29.54
N LEU A 917 -6.91 9.50 -29.49
CA LEU A 917 -6.26 9.07 -28.26
C LEU A 917 -4.86 9.67 -28.19
N LYS A 918 -4.57 10.34 -27.07
CA LYS A 918 -3.27 10.94 -26.77
C LYS A 918 -2.74 10.51 -25.41
N ILE A 919 -1.44 10.23 -25.33
CA ILE A 919 -0.74 9.88 -24.10
C ILE A 919 0.14 11.05 -23.67
N LEU A 920 -0.20 11.66 -22.53
CA LEU A 920 0.61 12.68 -21.88
C LEU A 920 1.48 12.06 -20.79
N ARG A 921 2.79 11.88 -21.06
CA ARG A 921 3.77 11.46 -20.05
C ARG A 921 4.35 12.69 -19.35
N TYR A 922 3.91 12.96 -18.12
CA TYR A 922 4.37 14.11 -17.36
C TYR A 922 5.60 13.77 -16.50
N ALA A 923 6.81 14.11 -16.99
CA ALA A 923 8.08 13.72 -16.37
C ALA A 923 8.62 14.71 -15.31
N ASN A 924 8.06 15.92 -15.20
CA ASN A 924 8.64 16.96 -14.34
C ASN A 924 8.45 16.69 -12.85
N TYR A 925 7.32 16.09 -12.47
CA TYR A 925 7.04 15.69 -11.10
C TYR A 925 5.93 14.64 -11.06
N GLY A 926 5.84 13.89 -9.95
CA GLY A 926 4.79 12.90 -9.74
C GLY A 926 4.21 12.94 -8.33
N LYS A 927 3.71 11.79 -7.88
CA LYS A 927 3.10 11.60 -6.56
C LYS A 927 4.02 12.07 -5.42
N ASP A 928 5.33 11.91 -5.57
CA ASP A 928 6.31 12.21 -4.51
C ASP A 928 6.42 13.72 -4.24
N TYR A 929 6.47 14.53 -5.31
CA TYR A 929 6.44 15.99 -5.18
C TYR A 929 5.14 16.48 -4.54
N VAL A 930 3.98 16.03 -5.05
CA VAL A 930 2.67 16.46 -4.54
C VAL A 930 2.48 16.06 -3.07
N LYS A 931 2.98 14.88 -2.69
CA LYS A 931 3.00 14.44 -1.30
C LYS A 931 3.97 15.26 -0.43
N SER A 932 5.14 15.65 -0.95
CA SER A 932 6.12 16.47 -0.20
C SER A 932 5.55 17.83 0.21
N ILE A 933 4.63 18.39 -0.58
CA ILE A 933 3.87 19.61 -0.24
C ILE A 933 2.56 19.33 0.52
N ARG A 934 2.38 18.10 1.02
CA ARG A 934 1.24 17.62 1.84
C ARG A 934 -0.13 17.68 1.14
N MET A 935 -0.18 17.39 -0.15
CA MET A 935 -1.42 17.35 -0.93
C MET A 935 -1.75 15.93 -1.41
N SER A 936 -3.03 15.68 -1.70
CA SER A 936 -3.48 14.43 -2.35
C SER A 936 -3.13 14.50 -3.84
N PRO A 937 -2.34 13.54 -4.38
CA PRO A 937 -2.01 13.50 -5.81
C PRO A 937 -3.24 13.44 -6.72
N ASP A 938 -4.25 12.68 -6.29
CA ASP A 938 -5.50 12.49 -7.00
C ASP A 938 -6.28 13.81 -7.13
N ALA A 939 -6.60 14.42 -5.99
CA ALA A 939 -7.27 15.73 -5.94
C ALA A 939 -6.48 16.84 -6.67
N TYR A 940 -5.14 16.79 -6.63
CA TYR A 940 -4.28 17.73 -7.36
C TYR A 940 -4.48 17.62 -8.88
N VAL A 941 -4.46 16.40 -9.41
CA VAL A 941 -4.69 16.16 -10.84
C VAL A 941 -6.12 16.52 -11.22
N GLN A 942 -7.12 16.13 -10.42
CA GLN A 942 -8.52 16.45 -10.68
C GLN A 942 -8.78 17.95 -10.74
N LEU A 943 -8.28 18.71 -9.78
CA LEU A 943 -8.39 20.18 -9.81
C LEU A 943 -7.64 20.77 -11.02
N THR A 944 -6.47 20.23 -11.38
CA THR A 944 -5.77 20.65 -12.60
C THR A 944 -6.60 20.39 -13.86
N LEU A 945 -7.33 19.28 -13.93
CA LEU A 945 -8.26 18.99 -15.03
C LEU A 945 -9.46 19.95 -15.03
N GLN A 946 -10.02 20.30 -13.87
CA GLN A 946 -11.07 21.33 -13.76
C GLN A 946 -10.58 22.67 -14.30
N TRP A 947 -9.36 23.08 -13.94
CA TRP A 947 -8.76 24.31 -14.43
C TRP A 947 -8.53 24.28 -15.95
N THR A 948 -8.01 23.16 -16.46
CA THR A 948 -7.77 22.96 -17.89
C THR A 948 -9.07 23.03 -18.68
N SER A 949 -10.11 22.32 -18.23
CA SER A 949 -11.43 22.34 -18.84
C SER A 949 -12.05 23.74 -18.85
N TYR A 950 -11.94 24.47 -17.73
CA TYR A 950 -12.41 25.85 -17.63
C TYR A 950 -11.69 26.79 -18.61
N ARG A 951 -10.36 26.64 -18.79
CA ARG A 951 -9.58 27.43 -19.77
C ARG A 951 -9.97 27.15 -21.22
N LEU A 952 -10.37 25.92 -21.53
CA LEU A 952 -10.76 25.52 -22.89
C LEU A 952 -12.19 25.96 -23.23
N HIS A 953 -13.13 25.84 -22.29
CA HIS A 953 -14.56 26.04 -22.55
C HIS A 953 -15.12 27.36 -21.99
N GLY A 954 -14.37 28.06 -21.13
CA GLY A 954 -14.82 29.28 -20.45
C GLY A 954 -15.89 29.07 -19.39
N ARG A 955 -16.22 27.82 -19.04
CA ARG A 955 -17.24 27.43 -18.06
C ARG A 955 -16.90 26.06 -17.46
N PRO A 956 -17.36 25.74 -16.24
CA PRO A 956 -17.26 24.38 -15.69
C PRO A 956 -18.13 23.41 -16.50
N VAL A 957 -17.74 22.14 -16.50
CA VAL A 957 -18.45 21.05 -17.19
C VAL A 957 -18.82 19.93 -16.22
N CYS A 958 -19.83 19.14 -16.56
CA CYS A 958 -20.16 17.94 -15.80
C CYS A 958 -18.96 16.99 -15.80
N THR A 959 -18.44 16.70 -14.60
CA THR A 959 -17.27 15.84 -14.43
C THR A 959 -17.66 14.59 -13.67
N TYR A 960 -17.26 13.43 -14.20
CA TYR A 960 -17.31 12.15 -13.54
C TYR A 960 -15.91 11.74 -13.09
N GLU A 961 -15.80 11.30 -11.84
CA GLU A 961 -14.63 10.60 -11.34
C GLU A 961 -15.07 9.32 -10.64
N SER A 962 -14.51 8.20 -11.07
CA SER A 962 -14.82 6.89 -10.50
C SER A 962 -14.23 6.73 -9.11
N ALA A 963 -15.08 6.60 -8.08
CA ALA A 963 -14.68 6.27 -6.72
C ALA A 963 -15.12 4.85 -6.33
N SER A 964 -14.18 4.03 -5.89
CA SER A 964 -14.45 2.62 -5.57
C SER A 964 -15.33 2.45 -4.34
N MET A 965 -16.43 1.71 -4.51
CA MET A 965 -17.37 1.33 -3.45
C MET A 965 -17.12 -0.08 -2.91
N ARG A 966 -15.98 -0.70 -3.26
CA ARG A 966 -15.62 -2.06 -2.82
C ARG A 966 -15.47 -2.21 -1.30
N ARG A 967 -15.54 -1.12 -0.51
CA ARG A 967 -15.68 -1.21 0.96
C ARG A 967 -16.99 -1.91 1.38
N PHE A 968 -17.99 -1.94 0.51
CA PHE A 968 -19.27 -2.60 0.74
C PHE A 968 -19.35 -3.93 0.01
N PHE A 969 -20.21 -4.83 0.51
CA PHE A 969 -20.47 -6.13 -0.10
C PHE A 969 -20.86 -5.96 -1.58
N LYS A 970 -20.12 -6.60 -2.51
CA LYS A 970 -20.31 -6.47 -3.97
C LYS A 970 -20.34 -5.02 -4.50
N GLY A 971 -19.71 -4.08 -3.81
CA GLY A 971 -19.67 -2.69 -4.24
C GLY A 971 -18.90 -2.52 -5.56
N ARG A 972 -19.44 -1.68 -6.45
CA ARG A 972 -18.81 -1.25 -7.70
C ARG A 972 -18.18 0.12 -7.49
N VAL A 973 -18.82 1.17 -7.99
CA VAL A 973 -18.33 2.55 -7.98
C VAL A 973 -19.45 3.52 -7.60
N GLU A 974 -19.05 4.72 -7.22
CA GLU A 974 -19.88 5.91 -7.06
C GLU A 974 -19.20 7.07 -7.79
N ASN A 975 -19.97 8.07 -8.21
CA ASN A 975 -19.41 9.25 -8.86
C ASN A 975 -18.91 10.28 -7.83
N LEU A 976 -17.66 10.72 -7.97
CA LEU A 976 -17.16 11.94 -7.36
C LEU A 976 -17.27 13.11 -8.36
N ARG A 977 -18.12 14.08 -8.06
CA ARG A 977 -18.30 15.27 -8.89
C ARG A 977 -17.26 16.34 -8.57
N ALA A 978 -16.18 16.37 -9.35
CA ALA A 978 -15.07 17.31 -9.13
C ALA A 978 -15.42 18.80 -9.41
N ALA A 979 -16.43 19.07 -10.26
CA ALA A 979 -16.91 20.41 -10.58
C ALA A 979 -17.75 21.00 -9.41
N THR A 980 -17.07 21.46 -8.36
CA THR A 980 -17.67 22.02 -7.14
C THR A 980 -17.62 23.55 -7.13
N PRO A 981 -18.44 24.24 -6.30
CA PRO A 981 -18.35 25.70 -6.16
C PRO A 981 -16.96 26.19 -5.76
N GLN A 982 -16.24 25.43 -4.93
CA GLN A 982 -14.89 25.74 -4.48
C GLN A 982 -13.88 25.59 -5.62
N ALA A 983 -14.03 24.55 -6.45
CA ALA A 983 -13.23 24.39 -7.67
C ALA A 983 -13.48 25.56 -8.63
N LEU A 984 -14.74 25.94 -8.86
CA LEU A 984 -15.10 27.10 -9.70
C LEU A 984 -14.46 28.40 -9.19
N GLN A 985 -14.61 28.69 -7.90
CA GLN A 985 -14.02 29.88 -7.27
C GLN A 985 -12.50 29.93 -7.43
N TRP A 986 -11.84 28.77 -7.32
CA TRP A 986 -10.40 28.70 -7.50
C TRP A 986 -9.99 28.90 -8.96
N VAL A 987 -10.63 28.25 -9.94
CA VAL A 987 -10.27 28.40 -11.36
C VAL A 987 -10.51 29.83 -11.86
N GLU A 988 -11.60 30.48 -11.41
CA GLU A 988 -11.87 31.90 -11.69
C GLU A 988 -10.79 32.82 -11.08
N ALA A 989 -10.40 32.56 -9.82
CA ALA A 989 -9.32 33.30 -9.19
C ALA A 989 -7.97 33.08 -9.91
N MET A 990 -7.72 31.88 -10.41
CA MET A 990 -6.49 31.53 -11.12
C MET A 990 -6.40 32.26 -12.47
N GLU A 991 -7.49 32.35 -13.22
CA GLU A 991 -7.57 33.08 -14.50
C GLU A 991 -7.64 34.61 -14.34
N ASN A 992 -8.04 35.11 -13.17
CA ASN A 992 -8.05 36.54 -12.90
C ASN A 992 -6.61 37.09 -12.76
N LYS A 993 -6.20 37.97 -13.69
CA LYS A 993 -4.89 38.63 -13.68
C LYS A 993 -4.69 39.59 -12.52
N ASN A 994 -5.78 40.14 -11.96
CA ASN A 994 -5.76 41.09 -10.85
C ASN A 994 -5.81 40.40 -9.47
N ALA A 995 -6.06 39.09 -9.42
CA ALA A 995 -6.10 38.35 -8.16
C ALA A 995 -4.69 38.16 -7.59
N SER A 996 -4.53 38.41 -6.28
CA SER A 996 -3.25 38.23 -5.59
C SER A 996 -2.82 36.76 -5.55
N LYS A 997 -1.51 36.50 -5.48
CA LYS A 997 -0.97 35.14 -5.33
C LYS A 997 -1.54 34.42 -4.10
N GLU A 998 -1.75 35.17 -3.01
CA GLU A 998 -2.31 34.62 -1.77
C GLU A 998 -3.78 34.23 -1.95
N THR A 999 -4.57 35.02 -2.68
CA THR A 999 -5.95 34.68 -3.02
C THR A 999 -6.03 33.39 -3.82
N LYS A 1000 -5.19 33.24 -4.86
CA LYS A 1000 -5.12 32.04 -5.70
C LYS A 1000 -4.72 30.80 -4.90
N ARG A 1001 -3.73 30.95 -4.02
CA ARG A 1001 -3.25 29.87 -3.15
C ARG A 1001 -4.33 29.45 -2.14
N ARG A 1002 -5.00 30.41 -1.49
CA ARG A 1002 -6.03 30.12 -0.51
C ARG A 1002 -7.21 29.39 -1.12
N SER A 1003 -7.75 29.87 -2.25
CA SER A 1003 -8.86 29.19 -2.92
C SER A 1003 -8.48 27.81 -3.45
N PHE A 1004 -7.23 27.60 -3.87
CA PHE A 1004 -6.74 26.27 -4.23
C PHE A 1004 -6.77 25.29 -3.06
N LEU A 1005 -6.30 25.72 -1.89
CA LEU A 1005 -6.30 24.89 -0.69
C LEU A 1005 -7.73 24.57 -0.23
N GLU A 1006 -8.65 25.53 -0.32
CA GLU A 1006 -10.08 25.32 -0.02
C GLU A 1006 -10.72 24.31 -0.99
N ALA A 1007 -10.43 24.41 -2.29
CA ALA A 1007 -10.90 23.45 -3.29
C ALA A 1007 -10.32 22.04 -3.05
N MET A 1008 -9.03 21.95 -2.69
CA MET A 1008 -8.33 20.71 -2.35
C MET A 1008 -8.94 20.03 -1.13
N ASP A 1009 -9.16 20.78 -0.05
CA ASP A 1009 -9.76 20.25 1.18
C ASP A 1009 -11.19 19.77 0.92
N HIS A 1010 -11.97 20.54 0.17
CA HIS A 1010 -13.34 20.16 -0.18
C HIS A 1010 -13.41 18.91 -1.05
N HIS A 1011 -12.54 18.79 -2.07
CA HIS A 1011 -12.47 17.59 -2.91
C HIS A 1011 -12.11 16.34 -2.07
N ASN A 1012 -11.14 16.45 -1.15
CA ASN A 1012 -10.78 15.36 -0.25
C ASN A 1012 -11.89 14.99 0.74
N GLN A 1013 -12.70 15.96 1.18
CA GLN A 1013 -13.89 15.71 1.99
C GLN A 1013 -14.93 14.94 1.17
N LEU A 1014 -15.22 15.38 -0.05
CA LEU A 1014 -16.18 14.74 -0.95
C LEU A 1014 -15.78 13.29 -1.26
N MET A 1015 -14.49 13.03 -1.52
CA MET A 1015 -13.97 11.68 -1.70
C MET A 1015 -14.28 10.78 -0.51
N GLN A 1016 -14.13 11.26 0.73
CA GLN A 1016 -14.45 10.48 1.93
C GLN A 1016 -15.94 10.17 2.04
N GLU A 1017 -16.80 11.14 1.74
CA GLU A 1017 -18.25 10.95 1.74
C GLU A 1017 -18.68 9.91 0.68
N VAL A 1018 -18.12 10.03 -0.52
CA VAL A 1018 -18.42 9.14 -1.64
C VAL A 1018 -18.01 7.69 -1.34
N VAL A 1019 -16.76 7.44 -0.93
CA VAL A 1019 -16.28 6.06 -0.66
C VAL A 1019 -16.93 5.43 0.58
N THR A 1020 -17.62 6.21 1.42
CA THR A 1020 -18.41 5.72 2.56
C THR A 1020 -19.90 5.60 2.26
N GLY A 1021 -20.29 5.74 0.99
CA GLY A 1021 -21.66 5.51 0.53
C GLY A 1021 -22.61 6.70 0.70
N TYR A 1022 -22.08 7.91 0.84
CA TYR A 1022 -22.86 9.16 0.91
C TYR A 1022 -22.73 10.02 -0.37
N GLY A 1023 -22.42 9.38 -1.50
CA GLY A 1023 -22.55 9.95 -2.83
C GLY A 1023 -24.02 10.20 -3.21
N ILE A 1024 -24.23 10.96 -4.28
CA ILE A 1024 -25.58 11.36 -4.72
C ILE A 1024 -26.06 10.59 -5.95
N ASP A 1025 -25.17 10.16 -6.83
CA ASP A 1025 -25.55 9.63 -8.15
C ASP A 1025 -26.26 8.28 -8.02
N ASN A 1026 -25.69 7.30 -7.31
CA ASN A 1026 -26.36 6.01 -7.09
C ASN A 1026 -27.72 6.18 -6.38
N HIS A 1027 -27.79 7.10 -5.42
CA HIS A 1027 -29.03 7.36 -4.69
C HIS A 1027 -30.11 7.94 -5.62
N LEU A 1028 -29.78 8.95 -6.41
CA LEU A 1028 -30.71 9.57 -7.36
C LEU A 1028 -31.13 8.62 -8.48
N ILE A 1029 -30.22 7.77 -8.98
CA ILE A 1029 -30.54 6.73 -9.97
C ILE A 1029 -31.52 5.72 -9.38
N ALA A 1030 -31.30 5.23 -8.16
CA ALA A 1030 -32.21 4.28 -7.53
C ALA A 1030 -33.60 4.88 -7.32
N LEU A 1031 -33.69 6.14 -6.85
CA LEU A 1031 -34.98 6.83 -6.71
C LEU A 1031 -35.69 7.02 -8.06
N LYS A 1032 -34.93 7.36 -9.12
CA LYS A 1032 -35.47 7.46 -10.48
C LYS A 1032 -36.01 6.12 -10.96
N GLU A 1033 -35.24 5.04 -10.84
CA GLU A 1033 -35.65 3.70 -11.27
C GLU A 1033 -36.91 3.22 -10.56
N ILE A 1034 -36.99 3.43 -9.24
CA ILE A 1034 -38.20 3.14 -8.46
C ILE A 1034 -39.38 3.98 -8.97
N ALA A 1035 -39.16 5.26 -9.27
CA ALA A 1035 -40.20 6.13 -9.80
C ALA A 1035 -40.74 5.68 -11.17
N GLU A 1036 -39.88 5.19 -12.08
CA GLU A 1036 -40.33 4.71 -13.40
C GLU A 1036 -41.26 3.51 -13.30
N HIS A 1037 -41.10 2.69 -12.26
CA HIS A 1037 -41.94 1.52 -12.02
C HIS A 1037 -43.20 1.87 -11.22
N LYS A 1038 -43.14 2.89 -10.38
CA LYS A 1038 -44.21 3.26 -9.47
C LYS A 1038 -45.24 4.19 -10.07
N TYR A 1039 -44.81 5.14 -10.91
CA TYR A 1039 -45.66 6.18 -11.43
C TYR A 1039 -45.84 6.04 -12.95
N ASP A 1040 -47.07 6.21 -13.42
CA ASP A 1040 -47.36 6.26 -14.87
C ASP A 1040 -46.71 7.47 -15.54
N LYS A 1041 -46.63 8.60 -14.81
CA LYS A 1041 -45.91 9.81 -15.21
C LYS A 1041 -44.73 10.02 -14.27
N MET A 1042 -43.54 10.11 -14.86
CA MET A 1042 -42.31 10.42 -14.14
C MET A 1042 -42.41 11.75 -13.38
N PRO A 1043 -41.92 11.85 -12.12
CA PRO A 1043 -41.80 13.12 -11.42
C PRO A 1043 -41.08 14.18 -12.26
N ASP A 1044 -41.53 15.43 -12.19
CA ASP A 1044 -41.01 16.51 -13.05
C ASP A 1044 -39.51 16.74 -12.79
N PHE A 1045 -39.05 16.55 -11.55
CA PHE A 1045 -37.63 16.58 -11.17
C PHE A 1045 -36.73 15.64 -12.01
N PHE A 1046 -37.12 14.38 -12.21
CA PHE A 1046 -36.32 13.43 -13.01
C PHE A 1046 -36.47 13.65 -14.52
N SER A 1047 -37.55 14.31 -14.92
CA SER A 1047 -37.87 14.57 -16.33
C SER A 1047 -37.22 15.86 -16.85
N ASN A 1048 -36.76 16.74 -15.97
CA ASN A 1048 -36.18 18.01 -16.36
C ASN A 1048 -34.83 17.85 -17.07
N GLN A 1049 -34.46 18.85 -17.86
CA GLN A 1049 -33.25 18.82 -18.66
C GLN A 1049 -31.98 18.84 -17.79
N GLN A 1050 -32.03 19.51 -16.63
CA GLN A 1050 -30.88 19.67 -15.74
C GLN A 1050 -30.47 18.34 -15.10
N PHE A 1051 -31.44 17.57 -14.60
CA PHE A 1051 -31.23 16.21 -14.11
C PHE A 1051 -30.70 15.30 -15.20
N GLN A 1052 -31.25 15.38 -16.42
CA GLN A 1052 -30.75 14.57 -17.54
C GLN A 1052 -29.32 14.94 -17.94
N SER A 1053 -28.99 16.24 -17.97
CA SER A 1053 -27.65 16.75 -18.26
C SER A 1053 -26.62 16.39 -17.18
N MET A 1054 -27.08 16.09 -15.96
CA MET A 1054 -26.25 15.68 -14.84
C MET A 1054 -25.47 14.37 -15.11
N PHE A 1055 -26.03 13.49 -15.94
CA PHE A 1055 -25.43 12.21 -16.34
C PHE A 1055 -24.77 12.25 -17.72
N ASN A 1056 -24.70 13.44 -18.33
CA ASN A 1056 -23.82 13.67 -19.46
C ASN A 1056 -22.49 14.23 -18.94
N PHE A 1057 -21.39 13.51 -19.14
CA PHE A 1057 -20.08 13.82 -18.57
C PHE A 1057 -19.07 14.17 -19.67
N PRO A 1058 -18.97 15.43 -20.12
CA PRO A 1058 -17.92 15.86 -21.04
C PRO A 1058 -16.49 15.58 -20.54
N LEU A 1059 -16.32 15.49 -19.22
CA LEU A 1059 -15.06 15.06 -18.61
C LEU A 1059 -15.34 13.81 -17.75
N SER A 1060 -15.05 12.62 -18.28
CA SER A 1060 -15.09 11.36 -17.51
C SER A 1060 -13.67 10.90 -17.20
N THR A 1061 -13.39 10.65 -15.92
CA THR A 1061 -12.04 10.40 -15.41
C THR A 1061 -12.01 9.20 -14.46
N SER A 1062 -10.87 8.52 -14.42
CA SER A 1062 -10.62 7.43 -13.48
C SER A 1062 -9.15 7.35 -13.13
N GLN A 1063 -8.83 7.21 -11.85
CA GLN A 1063 -7.48 6.91 -11.40
C GLN A 1063 -7.26 5.39 -11.37
N LEU A 1064 -6.20 4.92 -12.04
CA LEU A 1064 -5.75 3.54 -11.98
C LEU A 1064 -4.31 3.51 -11.47
N GLY A 1065 -4.09 2.86 -10.32
CA GLY A 1065 -2.76 2.66 -9.75
C GLY A 1065 -2.17 1.34 -10.25
N PHE A 1066 -0.93 1.39 -10.73
CA PHE A 1066 -0.14 0.22 -11.10
C PHE A 1066 0.82 -0.15 -9.94
N PRO A 1067 0.70 -1.35 -9.36
CA PRO A 1067 1.55 -1.82 -8.26
C PRO A 1067 3.07 -1.85 -8.51
N ARG A 1068 3.54 -1.93 -9.76
CA ARG A 1068 4.99 -1.97 -10.08
C ARG A 1068 5.58 -0.58 -10.26
N ASP A 1069 6.31 -0.11 -9.26
CA ASP A 1069 7.09 1.16 -9.28
C ASP A 1069 8.55 0.98 -9.79
N GLU A 1070 8.95 -0.22 -10.23
CA GLU A 1070 10.33 -0.51 -10.65
C GLU A 1070 10.35 -1.12 -12.07
N GLU A 1071 10.91 -0.40 -13.05
CA GLU A 1071 10.97 -0.71 -14.50
C GLU A 1071 9.69 -0.54 -15.35
N ALA A 1072 8.58 -0.07 -14.78
CA ALA A 1072 7.34 0.23 -15.52
C ALA A 1072 7.39 1.53 -16.37
N ASP A 1073 8.59 2.02 -16.70
CA ASP A 1073 8.81 2.88 -17.87
C ASP A 1073 8.55 2.13 -19.20
N ARG A 1074 8.25 0.83 -19.13
CA ARG A 1074 7.68 0.09 -20.24
C ARG A 1074 6.14 0.16 -20.20
N LEU A 1075 5.61 1.11 -20.97
CA LEU A 1075 4.57 0.93 -22.00
C LEU A 1075 3.28 0.16 -21.63
N SER A 1076 2.85 0.10 -20.36
CA SER A 1076 1.49 -0.34 -20.06
C SER A 1076 0.54 0.84 -19.98
N GLY A 1077 -0.65 0.69 -20.54
CA GLY A 1077 -1.62 1.77 -20.67
C GLY A 1077 -3.03 1.25 -20.55
N TYR A 1078 -3.92 2.13 -20.13
CA TYR A 1078 -5.35 1.88 -20.08
C TYR A 1078 -6.05 3.08 -20.70
N ALA A 1079 -6.99 2.83 -21.59
CA ALA A 1079 -7.82 3.87 -22.16
C ALA A 1079 -9.24 3.35 -22.37
N GLY A 1080 -10.22 4.16 -22.00
CA GLY A 1080 -11.62 3.97 -22.33
C GLY A 1080 -12.22 5.34 -22.55
N ALA A 1081 -13.08 5.46 -23.55
CA ALA A 1081 -13.86 6.67 -23.76
C ALA A 1081 -15.26 6.41 -23.22
N GLU A 1082 -15.59 6.93 -22.04
CA GLU A 1082 -17.02 7.05 -21.67
C GLU A 1082 -17.61 8.31 -22.30
N ASP A 1083 -17.42 8.50 -23.61
CA ASP A 1083 -18.06 9.63 -24.29
C ASP A 1083 -19.54 9.31 -24.50
N LYS A 1084 -20.34 9.66 -23.51
CA LYS A 1084 -21.81 9.58 -23.57
C LYS A 1084 -22.42 10.72 -24.40
N ASN A 1085 -21.62 11.63 -24.99
CA ASN A 1085 -22.13 12.82 -25.69
C ASN A 1085 -22.82 12.57 -27.04
N MET A 1086 -22.81 11.35 -27.60
CA MET A 1086 -23.48 11.12 -28.90
C MET A 1086 -24.95 10.70 -28.81
N ALA A 1087 -25.49 10.36 -27.64
CA ALA A 1087 -26.89 9.92 -27.53
C ALA A 1087 -27.79 11.02 -26.96
N ARG A 1088 -28.11 12.07 -27.75
CA ARG A 1088 -29.35 12.89 -27.65
C ARG A 1088 -29.48 14.08 -28.62
N ASN A 1089 -28.94 13.97 -29.84
CA ASN A 1089 -29.39 14.81 -30.95
C ASN A 1089 -29.81 13.93 -32.13
N GLU A 1090 -30.82 13.07 -31.89
CA GLU A 1090 -31.78 12.59 -32.90
C GLU A 1090 -33.16 12.44 -32.25
#